data_AF-A0A7X6YEA6-F1
#
_entry.id   AF-A0A7X6YEA6-F1
#
_cell.length_a   1.000
_cell.length_b   1.000
_cell.length_c   1.000
_cell.angle_alpha   90.00
_cell.angle_beta   90.00
_cell.angle_gamma   90.00
#
_symmetry.space_group_name_H-M   'P 1'
#
loop_
_entity.id
_entity.type
_entity.pdbx_description
1 polymer ?
#
loop_
_entity_poly.entity_id
_entity_poly.type
_entity_poly.pdbx_seq_one_letter_code
_entity_poly.pdbx_strand_id
1 'polypeptide(L)'
;MNEILVVMIGLSVIAILFVIPVILLVRVSGLCRGMEELQRQLARLDRRLNEPAKLAPPAAAAPRAAEPVSAAEPKPASVPAPAPVPRPQSEPPPTRAVPARPAAAPEPPPAPQAQNAVERAVAQAWNWFTIGEAYRKPGESWEYAAATHWLLRTGILIVLAGVAFFLKYSIEKGLMGPLGRVALSLAAGVALIVLGVRLLFKKYDLLGQGLAGAGFVMLYFAFYAASILYHLMPQPAAFGLMACVTAAAGTLAVLYRSLGIALLGVVGGYATPLMLGGSAANPLFFYAYVLALGAGVLGISWVRRWPVLNGLGMLAAYGLSFLFCSRHATADQLFNDLLFTSGVHLLYLLSVIVLHLRTQLKTGAFEWTALSLNAAIYWTWAFLLFKPVYGRQGAGLVALAVAAVYVALVYACIRRAVLDRAALTLFVAFAAVFLAMSPVFMLTSHWLTFAWCLQALAMLWIAQRAGQPFLAKAAVALFALACARGLSVDLNRFYHALRPWRLTGAAFWQAAGLRALLCGVLPVTLTAAWHLARAHRHAAKVLGLVLVQVWLLLTLEAGLLARVFAPGFRDGAVTLVWTLFAFALLFAGILLRGRWLRWCGLALFALAVFKLLVSDLDGLATLYRIIAFISTGVLLVLGSFVYLTYKPLFETDDHTDPDR
;
A
#
# COMPACT_ATOMS: atom_id res chain seq x y z
N MET A 1 -33.80 12.19 6.39
CA MET A 1 -33.09 12.38 7.68
C MET A 1 -33.54 11.35 8.70
N ASN A 2 -34.85 11.28 8.98
CA ASN A 2 -35.45 10.40 9.99
C ASN A 2 -35.07 8.92 9.85
N GLU A 3 -34.98 8.39 8.64
CA GLU A 3 -34.74 6.96 8.36
C GLU A 3 -33.49 6.37 9.05
N ILE A 4 -32.33 7.00 8.87
CA ILE A 4 -31.07 6.50 9.45
C ILE A 4 -31.00 6.82 10.95
N LEU A 5 -31.66 7.88 11.41
CA LEU A 5 -31.83 8.15 12.85
C LEU A 5 -32.64 7.03 13.52
N VAL A 6 -33.72 6.58 12.90
CA VAL A 6 -34.54 5.44 13.34
C VAL A 6 -33.74 4.14 13.33
N VAL A 7 -32.90 3.90 12.32
CA VAL A 7 -31.98 2.73 12.31
C VAL A 7 -30.91 2.81 13.39
N MET A 8 -30.34 3.99 13.66
CA MET A 8 -29.38 4.17 14.76
C MET A 8 -30.03 4.05 16.14
N ILE A 9 -31.25 4.55 16.33
CA ILE A 9 -32.03 4.34 17.55
C ILE A 9 -32.36 2.85 17.69
N GLY A 10 -32.75 2.17 16.62
CA GLY A 10 -32.94 0.72 16.57
C GLY A 10 -31.67 -0.04 16.99
N LEU A 11 -30.52 0.26 16.39
CA LEU A 11 -29.23 -0.34 16.76
C LEU A 11 -28.83 -0.05 18.23
N SER A 12 -29.18 1.13 18.76
CA SER A 12 -28.96 1.48 20.17
C SER A 12 -29.89 0.70 21.11
N VAL A 13 -31.15 0.51 20.70
CA VAL A 13 -32.13 -0.34 21.40
C VAL A 13 -31.71 -1.82 21.35
N ILE A 14 -31.15 -2.32 20.25
CA ILE A 14 -30.51 -3.65 20.20
C ILE A 14 -29.35 -3.73 21.18
N ALA A 15 -28.47 -2.72 21.22
CA ALA A 15 -27.33 -2.74 22.15
C ALA A 15 -27.80 -2.82 23.61
N ILE A 16 -28.86 -2.09 23.98
CA ILE A 16 -29.51 -2.18 25.29
C ILE A 16 -30.17 -3.56 25.50
N LEU A 17 -30.93 -4.05 24.53
CA LEU A 17 -31.55 -5.39 24.51
C LEU A 17 -30.55 -6.55 24.42
N PHE A 18 -29.27 -6.28 24.17
CA PHE A 18 -28.19 -7.26 24.22
C PHE A 18 -27.43 -7.20 25.55
N VAL A 19 -27.17 -5.99 26.05
CA VAL A 19 -26.55 -5.77 27.37
C VAL A 19 -27.44 -6.29 28.50
N ILE A 20 -28.76 -6.12 28.44
CA ILE A 20 -29.68 -6.60 29.49
C ILE A 20 -29.67 -8.13 29.64
N PRO A 21 -29.86 -8.96 28.59
CA PRO A 21 -29.70 -10.40 28.67
C PRO A 21 -28.31 -10.83 29.13
N VAL A 22 -27.23 -10.19 28.67
CA VAL A 22 -25.86 -10.53 29.11
C VAL A 22 -25.68 -10.25 30.61
N ILE A 23 -26.17 -9.12 31.13
CA ILE A 23 -26.14 -8.81 32.57
C ILE A 23 -26.97 -9.82 33.38
N LEU A 24 -28.15 -10.20 32.88
CA LEU A 24 -28.98 -11.25 33.47
C LEU A 24 -28.25 -12.61 33.49
N LEU A 25 -27.61 -13.01 32.38
CA LEU A 25 -26.87 -14.28 32.29
C LEU A 25 -25.61 -14.30 33.15
N VAL A 26 -24.94 -13.16 33.33
CA VAL A 26 -23.85 -12.98 34.30
C VAL A 26 -24.36 -13.13 35.74
N ARG A 27 -25.49 -12.48 36.09
CA ARG A 27 -26.09 -12.62 37.44
C ARG A 27 -26.60 -14.03 37.71
N VAL A 28 -27.33 -14.63 36.77
CA VAL A 28 -27.88 -16.00 36.88
C VAL A 28 -26.76 -17.04 36.94
N SER A 29 -25.73 -16.96 36.10
CA SER A 29 -24.58 -17.89 36.19
C SER A 29 -23.70 -17.67 37.42
N GLY A 30 -23.78 -16.50 38.06
CA GLY A 30 -23.24 -16.26 39.41
C GLY A 30 -24.08 -16.95 40.48
N LEU A 31 -25.41 -16.79 40.43
CA LEU A 31 -26.36 -17.43 41.35
C LEU A 31 -26.31 -18.96 41.27
N CYS A 32 -26.29 -19.55 40.06
CA CYS A 32 -26.18 -21.00 39.86
C CYS A 32 -24.86 -21.54 40.44
N ARG A 33 -23.73 -20.86 40.23
CA ARG A 33 -22.44 -21.24 40.85
C ARG A 33 -22.47 -21.13 42.38
N GLY A 34 -23.17 -20.13 42.92
CA GLY A 34 -23.43 -20.01 44.35
C GLY A 34 -24.26 -21.17 44.90
N MET A 35 -25.34 -21.54 44.22
CA MET A 35 -26.18 -22.69 44.57
C MET A 35 -25.43 -24.02 44.49
N GLU A 36 -24.63 -24.24 43.44
CA GLU A 36 -23.80 -25.45 43.32
C GLU A 36 -22.79 -25.56 44.47
N GLU A 37 -22.06 -24.49 44.80
CA GLU A 37 -21.10 -24.56 45.91
C GLU A 37 -21.80 -24.68 47.27
N LEU A 38 -22.97 -24.06 47.46
CA LEU A 38 -23.79 -24.25 48.66
C LEU A 38 -24.29 -25.71 48.78
N GLN A 39 -24.73 -26.32 47.68
CA GLN A 39 -25.11 -27.74 47.63
C GLN A 39 -23.90 -28.66 47.91
N ARG A 40 -22.72 -28.34 47.39
CA ARG A 40 -21.47 -29.09 47.71
C ARG A 40 -21.09 -28.93 49.17
N GLN A 41 -21.28 -27.76 49.77
CA GLN A 41 -21.02 -27.53 51.20
C GLN A 41 -22.02 -28.29 52.08
N LEU A 42 -23.31 -28.27 51.74
CA LEU A 42 -24.34 -29.08 52.39
C LEU A 42 -24.04 -30.58 52.27
N ALA A 43 -23.72 -31.10 51.07
CA ALA A 43 -23.36 -32.50 50.87
C ALA A 43 -22.05 -32.92 51.59
N ARG A 44 -21.12 -31.98 51.82
CA ARG A 44 -19.92 -32.21 52.65
C ARG A 44 -20.24 -32.21 54.15
N LEU A 45 -21.17 -31.37 54.60
CA LEU A 45 -21.65 -31.36 55.99
C LEU A 45 -22.47 -32.62 56.29
N ASP A 46 -23.40 -32.97 55.41
CA ASP A 46 -24.25 -34.16 55.51
C ASP A 46 -23.42 -35.46 55.53
N ARG A 47 -22.39 -35.57 54.68
CA ARG A 47 -21.41 -36.68 54.79
C ARG A 47 -20.67 -36.70 56.13
N ARG A 48 -20.28 -35.55 56.68
CA ARG A 48 -19.60 -35.46 58.00
C ARG A 48 -20.52 -35.74 59.19
N LEU A 49 -21.82 -35.52 59.04
CA LEU A 49 -22.83 -35.84 60.05
C LEU A 49 -23.23 -37.32 60.00
N ASN A 50 -23.24 -37.92 58.81
CA ASN A 50 -23.62 -39.32 58.58
C ASN A 50 -22.42 -40.29 58.45
N GLU A 51 -21.19 -39.88 58.80
CA GLU A 51 -20.01 -40.75 58.89
C GLU A 51 -19.89 -41.37 60.30
N PRO A 52 -20.26 -42.65 60.52
CA PRO A 52 -19.98 -43.33 61.78
C PRO A 52 -18.48 -43.58 61.90
N ALA A 53 -17.84 -43.00 62.93
CA ALA A 53 -16.41 -43.08 63.13
C ALA A 53 -15.90 -44.53 63.22
N LYS A 54 -15.12 -44.96 62.23
CA LYS A 54 -14.36 -46.22 62.25
C LYS A 54 -12.87 -45.93 62.06
N LEU A 55 -12.06 -46.62 62.87
CA LEU A 55 -10.60 -46.47 62.87
C LEU A 55 -9.98 -47.15 61.63
N ALA A 56 -8.86 -46.60 61.16
CA ALA A 56 -7.89 -47.29 60.29
C ALA A 56 -7.22 -48.45 61.09
N PRO A 57 -6.62 -49.50 60.48
CA PRO A 57 -5.48 -49.42 59.53
C PRO A 57 -5.46 -50.61 58.51
N PRO A 58 -4.32 -51.17 58.04
CA PRO A 58 -3.08 -50.64 57.44
C PRO A 58 -2.89 -51.09 55.96
N ALA A 59 -1.67 -51.04 55.42
CA ALA A 59 -1.33 -51.25 54.00
C ALA A 59 -0.81 -52.66 53.61
N ALA A 60 -1.00 -53.03 52.32
CA ALA A 60 -0.24 -54.02 51.53
C ALA A 60 -0.52 -53.73 50.03
N ALA A 61 0.48 -53.48 49.17
CA ALA A 61 1.30 -54.44 48.39
C ALA A 61 0.64 -54.89 47.05
N ALA A 62 1.45 -55.15 46.01
CA ALA A 62 1.00 -55.42 44.63
C ALA A 62 1.64 -56.70 44.03
N PRO A 63 0.99 -57.34 43.03
CA PRO A 63 1.65 -58.23 42.07
C PRO A 63 1.55 -57.74 40.61
N ARG A 64 2.05 -58.54 39.64
CA ARG A 64 2.51 -58.07 38.31
C ARG A 64 2.37 -59.17 37.22
N ALA A 65 2.00 -58.78 35.99
CA ALA A 65 1.99 -59.60 34.74
C ALA A 65 0.95 -60.76 34.69
N ALA A 66 0.59 -61.37 33.55
CA ALA A 66 1.09 -61.27 32.16
C ALA A 66 -0.03 -61.42 31.07
N GLU A 67 0.35 -61.37 29.79
CA GLU A 67 -0.49 -61.50 28.57
C GLU A 67 -0.41 -62.96 27.99
N PRO A 68 -0.57 -63.28 26.67
CA PRO A 68 -1.57 -62.91 25.64
C PRO A 68 -2.14 -64.13 24.83
N VAL A 69 -3.30 -63.98 24.14
CA VAL A 69 -3.76 -64.73 22.92
C VAL A 69 -4.79 -63.81 22.21
N SER A 70 -4.81 -63.48 20.91
CA SER A 70 -4.29 -63.96 19.61
C SER A 70 -5.30 -64.72 18.71
N ALA A 71 -5.72 -64.10 17.59
CA ALA A 71 -6.41 -64.73 16.44
C ALA A 71 -6.19 -63.87 15.15
N ALA A 72 -5.92 -64.49 13.98
CA ALA A 72 -5.44 -63.85 12.73
C ALA A 72 -5.90 -64.64 11.47
N GLU A 73 -5.64 -64.29 10.19
CA GLU A 73 -4.81 -63.23 9.56
C GLU A 73 -5.47 -62.49 8.35
N PRO A 74 -5.87 -63.11 7.19
CA PRO A 74 -5.34 -62.52 5.94
C PRO A 74 -6.14 -62.40 4.61
N LYS A 75 -5.68 -61.43 3.79
CA LYS A 75 -5.37 -61.50 2.32
C LYS A 75 -6.53 -61.66 1.28
N PRO A 76 -6.28 -61.58 -0.06
CA PRO A 76 -5.57 -60.52 -0.83
C PRO A 76 -6.13 -60.23 -2.28
N ALA A 77 -5.41 -59.39 -3.06
CA ALA A 77 -5.32 -59.33 -4.56
C ALA A 77 -6.52 -58.77 -5.39
N SER A 78 -6.43 -58.02 -6.51
CA SER A 78 -5.41 -57.58 -7.53
C SER A 78 -5.38 -58.40 -8.86
N VAL A 79 -5.07 -57.86 -10.08
CA VAL A 79 -4.26 -56.65 -10.43
C VAL A 79 -4.80 -55.67 -11.53
N PRO A 80 -4.84 -55.92 -12.87
CA PRO A 80 -4.36 -54.90 -13.85
C PRO A 80 -5.29 -54.46 -15.03
N ALA A 81 -4.77 -53.54 -15.86
CA ALA A 81 -5.30 -52.87 -17.08
C ALA A 81 -5.21 -53.70 -18.41
N PRO A 82 -5.68 -53.19 -19.59
CA PRO A 82 -4.86 -52.32 -20.47
C PRO A 82 -5.64 -51.22 -21.27
N ALA A 83 -5.11 -50.68 -22.40
CA ALA A 83 -5.54 -49.41 -23.04
C ALA A 83 -5.96 -49.44 -24.57
N PRO A 84 -5.41 -48.65 -25.54
CA PRO A 84 -6.23 -47.63 -26.26
C PRO A 84 -6.21 -47.62 -27.82
N VAL A 85 -7.17 -46.93 -28.48
CA VAL A 85 -7.14 -46.49 -29.91
C VAL A 85 -8.03 -45.23 -30.18
N PRO A 86 -7.89 -44.47 -31.31
CA PRO A 86 -8.32 -43.05 -31.39
C PRO A 86 -9.12 -42.58 -32.65
N ARG A 87 -9.54 -41.28 -32.65
CA ARG A 87 -10.03 -40.42 -33.78
C ARG A 87 -11.47 -40.70 -34.31
N PRO A 88 -12.13 -39.80 -35.09
CA PRO A 88 -11.67 -38.54 -35.71
C PRO A 88 -12.46 -37.26 -35.31
N GLN A 89 -12.36 -36.21 -36.13
CA GLN A 89 -12.86 -34.83 -35.91
C GLN A 89 -14.29 -34.61 -36.46
N SER A 90 -14.94 -33.52 -36.06
CA SER A 90 -16.11 -32.93 -36.73
C SER A 90 -16.11 -31.39 -36.63
N GLU A 91 -16.83 -30.73 -37.55
CA GLU A 91 -16.69 -29.29 -37.88
C GLU A 91 -17.64 -28.36 -37.10
N PRO A 92 -17.35 -27.04 -37.03
CA PRO A 92 -18.26 -26.04 -36.45
C PRO A 92 -19.49 -25.75 -37.35
N PRO A 93 -20.65 -25.39 -36.78
CA PRO A 93 -21.87 -25.08 -37.52
C PRO A 93 -21.81 -23.73 -38.27
N PRO A 94 -22.62 -23.54 -39.33
CA PRO A 94 -22.51 -22.39 -40.23
C PRO A 94 -22.98 -21.06 -39.62
N THR A 95 -22.31 -19.97 -40.02
CA THR A 95 -22.67 -18.60 -39.62
C THR A 95 -23.93 -18.13 -40.36
N ARG A 96 -24.97 -17.76 -39.63
CA ARG A 96 -26.22 -17.22 -40.18
C ARG A 96 -26.01 -15.78 -40.65
N ALA A 97 -26.17 -15.53 -41.95
CA ALA A 97 -26.02 -14.19 -42.52
C ALA A 97 -27.06 -13.21 -41.94
N VAL A 98 -26.58 -12.05 -41.47
CA VAL A 98 -27.42 -10.92 -41.03
C VAL A 98 -27.45 -9.89 -42.17
N PRO A 99 -28.62 -9.32 -42.54
CA PRO A 99 -28.71 -8.34 -43.62
C PRO A 99 -27.82 -7.12 -43.40
N ALA A 100 -27.20 -6.63 -44.47
CA ALA A 100 -26.36 -5.43 -44.42
C ALA A 100 -27.20 -4.20 -44.03
N ARG A 101 -26.81 -3.53 -42.93
CA ARG A 101 -27.36 -2.23 -42.54
C ARG A 101 -26.81 -1.16 -43.51
N PRO A 102 -27.59 -0.16 -43.96
CA PRO A 102 -27.10 0.87 -44.84
C PRO A 102 -25.84 1.56 -44.30
N ALA A 103 -24.85 1.78 -45.17
CA ALA A 103 -23.59 2.38 -44.78
C ALA A 103 -23.82 3.81 -44.28
N ALA A 104 -23.46 4.08 -43.02
CA ALA A 104 -23.30 5.44 -42.55
C ALA A 104 -22.17 6.11 -43.34
N ALA A 105 -22.33 7.39 -43.66
CA ALA A 105 -21.27 8.16 -44.31
C ALA A 105 -19.99 8.12 -43.44
N PRO A 106 -18.80 8.05 -44.04
CA PRO A 106 -17.56 8.03 -43.29
C PRO A 106 -17.43 9.33 -42.48
N GLU A 107 -17.30 9.22 -41.16
CA GLU A 107 -16.95 10.36 -40.32
C GLU A 107 -15.61 10.95 -40.80
N PRO A 108 -15.45 12.29 -40.79
CA PRO A 108 -14.17 12.90 -41.10
C PRO A 108 -13.09 12.33 -40.15
N PRO A 109 -11.89 12.01 -40.65
CA PRO A 109 -10.89 11.30 -39.86
C PRO A 109 -10.60 12.09 -38.57
N PRO A 110 -10.63 11.44 -37.39
CA PRO A 110 -10.53 12.14 -36.12
C PRO A 110 -9.22 12.93 -36.07
N ALA A 111 -9.35 14.26 -35.86
CA ALA A 111 -8.21 15.16 -35.79
C ALA A 111 -7.14 14.60 -34.84
N PRO A 112 -5.84 14.57 -35.22
CA PRO A 112 -4.84 13.73 -34.55
C PRO A 112 -4.85 13.90 -33.03
N GLN A 113 -5.35 12.88 -32.33
CA GLN A 113 -5.30 12.84 -30.88
C GLN A 113 -3.85 13.03 -30.47
N ALA A 114 -3.60 14.03 -29.61
CA ALA A 114 -2.25 14.44 -29.25
C ALA A 114 -1.58 13.36 -28.38
N GLN A 115 -1.03 12.33 -29.05
CA GLN A 115 -0.44 11.12 -28.47
C GLN A 115 0.31 11.44 -27.19
N ASN A 116 0.08 10.66 -26.14
CA ASN A 116 0.61 10.98 -24.82
C ASN A 116 2.14 11.10 -24.89
N ALA A 117 2.72 12.04 -24.14
CA ALA A 117 4.18 12.23 -24.16
C ALA A 117 4.94 10.95 -23.80
N VAL A 118 4.31 10.06 -23.02
CA VAL A 118 4.80 8.72 -22.68
C VAL A 118 4.74 7.77 -23.88
N GLU A 119 3.64 7.71 -24.63
CA GLU A 119 3.54 6.89 -25.85
C GLU A 119 4.57 7.30 -26.89
N ARG A 120 4.75 8.62 -27.10
CA ARG A 120 5.79 9.15 -27.99
C ARG A 120 7.19 8.83 -27.47
N ALA A 121 7.46 8.91 -26.17
CA ALA A 121 8.75 8.51 -25.61
C ALA A 121 9.03 7.00 -25.76
N VAL A 122 8.03 6.13 -25.57
CA VAL A 122 8.16 4.68 -25.77
C VAL A 122 8.37 4.34 -27.25
N ALA A 123 7.62 4.96 -28.16
CA ALA A 123 7.81 4.78 -29.60
C ALA A 123 9.18 5.30 -30.07
N GLN A 124 9.65 6.44 -29.54
CA GLN A 124 11.00 6.97 -29.80
C GLN A 124 12.10 6.04 -29.26
N ALA A 125 11.92 5.46 -28.07
CA ALA A 125 12.85 4.49 -27.51
C ALA A 125 12.89 3.19 -28.34
N TRP A 126 11.73 2.70 -28.80
CA TRP A 126 11.65 1.52 -29.66
C TRP A 126 12.29 1.75 -31.03
N ASN A 127 12.02 2.90 -31.67
CA ASN A 127 12.67 3.30 -32.92
C ASN A 127 14.20 3.46 -32.74
N TRP A 128 14.65 4.08 -31.65
CA TRP A 128 16.08 4.22 -31.35
C TRP A 128 16.78 2.86 -31.10
N PHE A 129 16.06 1.90 -30.51
CA PHE A 129 16.56 0.54 -30.29
C PHE A 129 16.58 -0.30 -31.57
N THR A 130 15.67 -0.07 -32.51
CA THR A 130 15.54 -0.90 -33.73
C THR A 130 16.22 -0.27 -34.95
N ILE A 131 15.92 0.99 -35.25
CA ILE A 131 16.44 1.75 -36.41
C ILE A 131 17.75 2.46 -36.07
N GLY A 132 17.90 2.91 -34.83
CA GLY A 132 19.06 3.68 -34.37
C GLY A 132 18.83 5.19 -34.23
N GLU A 133 17.71 5.70 -34.74
CA GLU A 133 17.21 7.06 -34.52
C GLU A 133 15.80 7.07 -33.91
N ALA A 134 15.48 8.12 -33.17
CA ALA A 134 14.18 8.26 -32.51
C ALA A 134 13.01 8.52 -33.50
N TYR A 135 13.31 8.97 -34.73
CA TYR A 135 12.31 9.37 -35.71
C TYR A 135 12.77 9.05 -37.14
N ARG A 136 12.12 8.07 -37.79
CA ARG A 136 12.34 7.72 -39.20
C ARG A 136 11.71 8.77 -40.11
N LYS A 137 12.41 9.22 -41.16
CA LYS A 137 11.82 10.17 -42.13
C LYS A 137 10.71 9.49 -42.94
N PRO A 138 9.59 10.18 -43.23
CA PRO A 138 8.58 9.66 -44.14
C PRO A 138 9.19 9.33 -45.52
N GLY A 139 8.98 8.11 -46.00
CA GLY A 139 9.51 7.61 -47.27
C GLY A 139 10.86 6.87 -47.21
N GLU A 140 11.63 7.00 -46.14
CA GLU A 140 12.92 6.30 -45.96
C GLU A 140 12.68 4.81 -45.66
N SER A 141 13.41 3.87 -46.29
CA SER A 141 13.17 2.42 -46.06
C SER A 141 13.67 1.99 -44.67
N TRP A 142 13.01 0.97 -44.09
CA TRP A 142 13.40 0.45 -42.76
C TRP A 142 14.82 -0.09 -42.76
N GLU A 143 15.13 -0.92 -43.77
CA GLU A 143 16.42 -1.57 -43.93
C GLU A 143 17.53 -0.57 -44.16
N TYR A 144 17.31 0.46 -44.98
CA TYR A 144 18.29 1.51 -45.24
C TYR A 144 18.62 2.31 -43.97
N ALA A 145 17.61 2.73 -43.22
CA ALA A 145 17.81 3.48 -41.98
C ALA A 145 18.50 2.60 -40.90
N ALA A 146 17.98 1.39 -40.68
CA ALA A 146 18.57 0.44 -39.74
C ALA A 146 20.02 0.11 -40.11
N ALA A 147 20.31 -0.21 -41.37
CA ALA A 147 21.67 -0.48 -41.85
C ALA A 147 22.60 0.73 -41.67
N THR A 148 22.16 1.94 -42.04
CA THR A 148 23.00 3.15 -41.94
C THR A 148 23.46 3.41 -40.51
N HIS A 149 22.56 3.32 -39.53
CA HIS A 149 22.92 3.57 -38.12
C HIS A 149 23.57 2.36 -37.44
N TRP A 150 23.13 1.13 -37.72
CA TRP A 150 23.73 -0.06 -37.10
C TRP A 150 25.08 -0.45 -37.70
N LEU A 151 25.33 -0.23 -38.99
CA LEU A 151 26.66 -0.41 -39.58
C LEU A 151 27.66 0.57 -38.96
N LEU A 152 27.26 1.84 -38.76
CA LEU A 152 28.09 2.83 -38.06
C LEU A 152 28.32 2.45 -36.58
N ARG A 153 27.27 2.08 -35.84
CA ARG A 153 27.40 1.61 -34.44
C ARG A 153 28.30 0.38 -34.32
N THR A 154 28.15 -0.59 -35.23
CA THR A 154 28.94 -1.84 -35.23
C THR A 154 30.38 -1.56 -35.63
N GLY A 155 30.63 -0.69 -36.61
CA GLY A 155 31.98 -0.22 -36.96
C GLY A 155 32.67 0.47 -35.78
N ILE A 156 31.95 1.33 -35.04
CA ILE A 156 32.45 1.95 -33.81
C ILE A 156 32.78 0.88 -32.75
N LEU A 157 31.91 -0.13 -32.55
CA LEU A 157 32.17 -1.23 -31.61
C LEU A 157 33.38 -2.08 -32.00
N ILE A 158 33.58 -2.37 -33.29
CA ILE A 158 34.74 -3.11 -33.81
C ILE A 158 36.03 -2.29 -33.61
N VAL A 159 36.01 -0.98 -33.90
CA VAL A 159 37.15 -0.08 -33.65
C VAL A 159 37.46 0.03 -32.15
N LEU A 160 36.45 0.15 -31.29
CA LEU A 160 36.64 0.16 -29.83
C LEU A 160 37.20 -1.17 -29.31
N ALA A 161 36.75 -2.31 -29.85
CA ALA A 161 37.31 -3.62 -29.51
C ALA A 161 38.78 -3.74 -29.97
N GLY A 162 39.09 -3.30 -31.19
CA GLY A 162 40.48 -3.25 -31.70
C GLY A 162 41.39 -2.38 -30.84
N VAL A 163 40.92 -1.19 -30.44
CA VAL A 163 41.64 -0.30 -29.51
C VAL A 163 41.81 -0.96 -28.14
N ALA A 164 40.81 -1.65 -27.61
CA ALA A 164 40.89 -2.35 -26.32
C ALA A 164 41.89 -3.53 -26.36
N PHE A 165 41.89 -4.33 -27.44
CA PHE A 165 42.87 -5.40 -27.63
C PHE A 165 44.29 -4.86 -27.83
N PHE A 166 44.46 -3.76 -28.57
CA PHE A 166 45.75 -3.08 -28.70
C PHE A 166 46.24 -2.52 -27.36
N LEU A 167 45.35 -1.95 -26.54
CA LEU A 167 45.68 -1.52 -25.19
C LEU A 167 46.13 -2.70 -24.33
N LYS A 168 45.38 -3.82 -24.33
CA LYS A 168 45.73 -5.05 -23.61
C LYS A 168 47.10 -5.59 -24.04
N TYR A 169 47.37 -5.64 -25.34
CA TYR A 169 48.69 -6.04 -25.87
C TYR A 169 49.81 -5.10 -25.41
N SER A 170 49.59 -3.78 -25.42
CA SER A 170 50.55 -2.78 -24.92
C SER A 170 50.81 -2.91 -23.41
N ILE A 171 49.80 -3.31 -22.63
CA ILE A 171 49.94 -3.65 -21.21
C ILE A 171 50.77 -4.94 -21.03
N GLU A 172 50.43 -6.01 -21.74
CA GLU A 172 51.04 -7.34 -21.63
C GLU A 172 52.49 -7.39 -22.13
N LYS A 173 52.86 -6.53 -23.09
CA LYS A 173 54.23 -6.37 -23.58
C LYS A 173 55.02 -5.25 -22.89
N GLY A 174 54.45 -4.59 -21.88
CA GLY A 174 55.11 -3.52 -21.13
C GLY A 174 55.39 -2.24 -21.93
N LEU A 175 54.83 -2.11 -23.14
CA LEU A 175 55.13 -1.03 -24.09
C LEU A 175 54.69 0.36 -23.59
N MET A 176 53.75 0.43 -22.65
CA MET A 176 53.43 1.65 -21.90
C MET A 176 53.33 1.36 -20.40
N GLY A 177 54.07 2.12 -19.59
CA GLY A 177 53.89 2.17 -18.14
C GLY A 177 52.57 2.86 -17.72
N PRO A 178 52.09 2.66 -16.48
CA PRO A 178 50.80 3.18 -16.02
C PRO A 178 50.57 4.68 -16.25
N LEU A 179 51.59 5.50 -15.97
CA LEU A 179 51.55 6.95 -16.15
C LEU A 179 51.32 7.34 -17.62
N GLY A 180 52.02 6.68 -18.56
CA GLY A 180 51.84 6.91 -19.99
C GLY A 180 50.43 6.55 -20.49
N ARG A 181 49.83 5.47 -19.96
CA ARG A 181 48.45 5.08 -20.27
C ARG A 181 47.46 6.16 -19.83
N VAL A 182 47.58 6.62 -18.58
CA VAL A 182 46.72 7.69 -18.02
C VAL A 182 46.90 9.00 -18.79
N ALA A 183 48.15 9.42 -19.05
CA ALA A 183 48.43 10.63 -19.81
C ALA A 183 47.84 10.59 -21.23
N LEU A 184 47.94 9.44 -21.92
CA LEU A 184 47.32 9.24 -23.23
C LEU A 184 45.80 9.29 -23.17
N SER A 185 45.16 8.64 -22.18
CA SER A 185 43.71 8.72 -21.99
C SER A 185 43.22 10.13 -21.65
N LEU A 186 43.98 10.92 -20.89
CA LEU A 186 43.66 12.32 -20.61
C LEU A 186 43.79 13.18 -21.88
N ALA A 187 44.89 13.04 -22.63
CA ALA A 187 45.10 13.77 -23.88
C ALA A 187 44.03 13.44 -24.93
N ALA A 188 43.71 12.15 -25.12
CA ALA A 188 42.65 11.69 -26.01
C ALA A 188 41.26 12.17 -25.55
N GLY A 189 40.96 12.13 -24.24
CA GLY A 189 39.71 12.63 -23.68
C GLY A 189 39.50 14.13 -23.94
N VAL A 190 40.54 14.95 -23.74
CA VAL A 190 40.52 16.38 -24.07
C VAL A 190 40.37 16.60 -25.59
N ALA A 191 41.12 15.86 -26.42
CA ALA A 191 41.01 15.97 -27.88
C ALA A 191 39.60 15.62 -28.39
N LEU A 192 38.96 14.59 -27.84
CA LEU A 192 37.58 14.21 -28.16
C LEU A 192 36.57 15.30 -27.74
N ILE A 193 36.75 15.93 -26.57
CA ILE A 193 35.93 17.08 -26.16
C ILE A 193 36.12 18.26 -27.12
N VAL A 194 37.35 18.65 -27.43
CA VAL A 194 37.65 19.78 -28.33
C VAL A 194 37.13 19.53 -29.74
N LEU A 195 37.29 18.33 -30.28
CA LEU A 195 36.77 17.96 -31.60
C LEU A 195 35.24 17.91 -31.61
N GLY A 196 34.62 17.31 -30.60
CA GLY A 196 33.17 17.28 -30.44
C GLY A 196 32.57 18.69 -30.37
N VAL A 197 33.15 19.55 -29.54
CA VAL A 197 32.77 20.97 -29.39
C VAL A 197 32.88 21.75 -30.71
N ARG A 198 33.93 21.53 -31.51
CA ARG A 198 34.07 22.14 -32.84
C ARG A 198 33.00 21.67 -33.84
N LEU A 199 32.42 20.48 -33.64
CA LEU A 199 31.40 19.89 -34.52
C LEU A 199 29.96 20.22 -34.09
N LEU A 200 29.73 20.61 -32.83
CA LEU A 200 28.43 21.10 -32.34
C LEU A 200 27.90 22.35 -33.07
N PHE A 201 28.77 23.10 -33.77
CA PHE A 201 28.40 24.25 -34.59
C PHE A 201 28.11 23.93 -36.07
N LYS A 202 28.10 22.66 -36.48
CA LYS A 202 27.93 22.23 -37.89
C LYS A 202 26.77 21.24 -38.05
N LYS A 203 26.52 20.79 -39.29
CA LYS A 203 25.54 19.76 -39.70
C LYS A 203 25.76 18.35 -39.07
N TYR A 204 26.54 18.26 -38.00
CA TYR A 204 27.03 17.03 -37.37
C TYR A 204 26.89 17.11 -35.84
N ASP A 205 25.88 17.83 -35.34
CA ASP A 205 25.67 18.10 -33.92
C ASP A 205 25.55 16.81 -33.09
N LEU A 206 24.84 15.79 -33.59
CA LEU A 206 24.71 14.48 -32.94
C LEU A 206 26.07 13.79 -32.76
N LEU A 207 26.94 13.88 -33.77
CA LEU A 207 28.30 13.32 -33.75
C LEU A 207 29.23 14.16 -32.86
N GLY A 208 29.04 15.49 -32.82
CA GLY A 208 29.71 16.38 -31.87
C GLY A 208 29.34 16.09 -30.42
N GLN A 209 28.07 15.80 -30.13
CA GLN A 209 27.57 15.36 -28.82
C GLN A 209 28.16 14.00 -28.43
N GLY A 210 28.22 13.06 -29.38
CA GLY A 210 28.84 11.74 -29.17
C GLY A 210 30.33 11.82 -28.83
N LEU A 211 31.11 12.59 -29.61
CA LEU A 211 32.54 12.80 -29.36
C LEU A 211 32.81 13.50 -28.02
N ALA A 212 32.08 14.58 -27.72
CA ALA A 212 32.23 15.28 -26.44
C ALA A 212 31.88 14.36 -25.26
N GLY A 213 30.79 13.60 -25.38
CA GLY A 213 30.38 12.60 -24.39
C GLY A 213 31.43 11.50 -24.17
N ALA A 214 31.96 10.92 -25.24
CA ALA A 214 33.03 9.92 -25.17
C ALA A 214 34.30 10.47 -24.51
N GLY A 215 34.67 11.72 -24.82
CA GLY A 215 35.79 12.40 -24.17
C GLY A 215 35.59 12.61 -22.66
N PHE A 216 34.39 13.05 -22.23
CA PHE A 216 34.06 13.14 -20.79
C PHE A 216 34.16 11.79 -20.08
N VAL A 217 33.60 10.73 -20.67
CA VAL A 217 33.67 9.36 -20.12
C VAL A 217 35.12 8.88 -20.04
N MET A 218 35.96 9.21 -21.04
CA MET A 218 37.38 8.86 -21.04
C MET A 218 38.17 9.58 -19.94
N LEU A 219 37.92 10.88 -19.69
CA LEU A 219 38.51 11.59 -18.55
C LEU A 219 38.10 10.98 -17.21
N TYR A 220 36.83 10.60 -17.08
CA TYR A 220 36.30 9.91 -15.90
C TYR A 220 37.03 8.60 -15.59
N PHE A 221 37.18 7.73 -16.59
CA PHE A 221 37.94 6.48 -16.42
C PHE A 221 39.44 6.71 -16.25
N ALA A 222 40.02 7.75 -16.85
CA ALA A 222 41.44 8.07 -16.67
C ALA A 222 41.78 8.47 -15.22
N PHE A 223 40.99 9.34 -14.58
CA PHE A 223 41.20 9.72 -13.17
C PHE A 223 40.89 8.58 -12.20
N TYR A 224 39.84 7.78 -12.46
CA TYR A 224 39.57 6.56 -11.71
C TYR A 224 40.74 5.56 -11.80
N ALA A 225 41.25 5.28 -13.00
CA ALA A 225 42.39 4.38 -13.19
C ALA A 225 43.66 4.91 -12.52
N ALA A 226 43.91 6.22 -12.62
CA ALA A 226 45.07 6.86 -12.00
C ALA A 226 45.08 6.69 -10.48
N SER A 227 43.93 6.72 -9.79
CA SER A 227 43.87 6.58 -8.33
C SER A 227 43.66 5.14 -7.85
N ILE A 228 42.69 4.42 -8.42
CA ILE A 228 42.22 3.13 -7.90
C ILE A 228 42.94 1.93 -8.54
N LEU A 229 43.32 2.02 -9.83
CA LEU A 229 43.98 0.89 -10.53
C LEU A 229 45.51 1.00 -10.55
N TYR A 230 46.04 2.22 -10.46
CA TYR A 230 47.48 2.49 -10.63
C TYR A 230 48.12 3.29 -9.48
N HIS A 231 47.33 3.81 -8.53
CA HIS A 231 47.79 4.56 -7.33
C HIS A 231 48.75 5.73 -7.61
N LEU A 232 48.68 6.32 -8.82
CA LEU A 232 49.47 7.46 -9.28
C LEU A 232 49.03 8.80 -8.65
N MET A 233 47.82 8.86 -8.08
CA MET A 233 47.30 10.05 -7.40
C MET A 233 46.39 9.69 -6.21
N PRO A 234 46.41 10.49 -5.13
CA PRO A 234 45.57 10.24 -3.96
C PRO A 234 44.08 10.46 -4.30
N GLN A 235 43.22 9.62 -3.72
CA GLN A 235 41.77 9.58 -3.98
C GLN A 235 41.05 10.95 -3.90
N PRO A 236 41.36 11.87 -2.95
CA PRO A 236 40.74 13.20 -2.94
C PRO A 236 41.08 14.07 -4.17
N ALA A 237 42.29 13.92 -4.74
CA ALA A 237 42.70 14.65 -5.93
C ALA A 237 41.94 14.14 -7.17
N ALA A 238 41.81 12.82 -7.32
CA ALA A 238 40.99 12.23 -8.38
C ALA A 238 39.52 12.64 -8.25
N PHE A 239 38.97 12.67 -7.03
CA PHE A 239 37.61 13.11 -6.76
C PHE A 239 37.40 14.58 -7.17
N GLY A 240 38.31 15.48 -6.79
CA GLY A 240 38.29 16.88 -7.19
C GLY A 240 38.36 17.07 -8.70
N LEU A 241 39.25 16.34 -9.38
CA LEU A 241 39.39 16.38 -10.84
C LEU A 241 38.12 15.86 -11.55
N MET A 242 37.52 14.76 -11.09
CA MET A 242 36.25 14.25 -11.61
C MET A 242 35.08 15.23 -11.37
N ALA A 243 35.07 15.94 -10.22
CA ALA A 243 34.12 17.03 -9.98
C ALA A 243 34.33 18.21 -10.96
N CYS A 244 35.57 18.59 -11.28
CA CYS A 244 35.86 19.58 -12.33
C CYS A 244 35.39 19.13 -13.72
N VAL A 245 35.55 17.84 -14.07
CA VAL A 245 35.01 17.27 -15.32
C VAL A 245 33.47 17.34 -15.35
N THR A 246 32.82 17.12 -14.21
CA THR A 246 31.36 17.30 -14.04
C THR A 246 30.92 18.73 -14.30
N ALA A 247 31.61 19.70 -13.69
CA ALA A 247 31.32 21.12 -13.85
C ALA A 247 31.56 21.59 -15.30
N ALA A 248 32.62 21.11 -15.95
CA ALA A 248 32.90 21.37 -17.36
C ALA A 248 31.78 20.82 -18.27
N ALA A 249 31.32 19.58 -18.04
CA ALA A 249 30.20 19.00 -18.77
C ALA A 249 28.90 19.79 -18.58
N GLY A 250 28.58 20.19 -17.34
CA GLY A 250 27.42 21.03 -17.03
C GLY A 250 27.45 22.38 -17.75
N THR A 251 28.58 23.09 -17.67
CA THR A 251 28.79 24.38 -18.35
C THR A 251 28.70 24.23 -19.88
N LEU A 252 29.36 23.22 -20.45
CA LEU A 252 29.29 22.96 -21.90
C LEU A 252 27.88 22.59 -22.36
N ALA A 253 27.10 21.84 -21.59
CA ALA A 253 25.70 21.55 -21.91
C ALA A 253 24.79 22.79 -21.84
N VAL A 254 25.06 23.71 -20.90
CA VAL A 254 24.37 25.01 -20.81
C VAL A 254 24.69 25.90 -22.01
N LEU A 255 25.96 26.01 -22.40
CA LEU A 255 26.43 26.80 -23.54
C LEU A 255 25.94 26.24 -24.89
N TYR A 256 26.26 24.97 -25.18
CA TYR A 256 26.06 24.34 -26.50
C TYR A 256 24.68 23.72 -26.71
N ARG A 257 23.75 23.96 -25.78
CA ARG A 257 22.35 23.53 -25.84
C ARG A 257 22.08 22.01 -25.91
N SER A 258 23.09 21.14 -25.81
CA SER A 258 22.94 19.68 -25.74
C SER A 258 22.38 19.18 -24.40
N LEU A 259 21.26 18.46 -24.45
CA LEU A 259 20.75 17.68 -23.30
C LEU A 259 21.61 16.42 -23.06
N GLY A 260 22.20 15.82 -24.10
CA GLY A 260 23.03 14.63 -23.99
C GLY A 260 24.28 14.85 -23.14
N ILE A 261 24.97 15.99 -23.33
CA ILE A 261 26.13 16.36 -22.51
C ILE A 261 25.71 16.60 -21.04
N ALA A 262 24.53 17.20 -20.80
CA ALA A 262 24.01 17.36 -19.44
C ALA A 262 23.73 16.00 -18.77
N LEU A 263 23.08 15.06 -19.48
CA LEU A 263 22.80 13.72 -18.96
C LEU A 263 24.08 12.97 -18.60
N LEU A 264 25.12 13.02 -19.46
CA LEU A 264 26.42 12.41 -19.17
C LEU A 264 27.13 13.08 -17.99
N GLY A 265 27.04 14.41 -17.87
CA GLY A 265 27.54 15.14 -16.70
C GLY A 265 26.84 14.71 -15.40
N VAL A 266 25.51 14.57 -15.41
CA VAL A 266 24.74 14.05 -14.26
C VAL A 266 25.18 12.63 -13.92
N VAL A 267 25.17 11.70 -14.88
CA VAL A 267 25.55 10.30 -14.64
C VAL A 267 26.97 10.18 -14.10
N GLY A 268 27.94 10.89 -14.68
CA GLY A 268 29.32 10.92 -14.18
C GLY A 268 29.39 11.46 -12.76
N GLY A 269 28.78 12.62 -12.49
CA GLY A 269 28.80 13.24 -11.16
C GLY A 269 28.31 12.29 -10.07
N TYR A 270 27.14 11.69 -10.27
CA TYR A 270 26.60 10.72 -9.31
C TYR A 270 27.35 9.37 -9.30
N ALA A 271 28.11 9.03 -10.35
CA ALA A 271 29.01 7.87 -10.36
C ALA A 271 30.32 8.10 -9.57
N THR A 272 30.80 9.34 -9.43
CA THR A 272 32.10 9.64 -8.77
C THR A 272 32.24 9.00 -7.38
N PRO A 273 31.25 9.06 -6.46
CA PRO A 273 31.36 8.42 -5.15
C PRO A 273 31.27 6.89 -5.20
N LEU A 274 30.65 6.31 -6.22
CA LEU A 274 30.59 4.86 -6.44
C LEU A 274 31.92 4.32 -6.98
N MET A 275 32.54 5.06 -7.91
CA MET A 275 33.84 4.70 -8.48
C MET A 275 34.97 4.84 -7.47
N LEU A 276 34.97 5.90 -6.65
CA LEU A 276 36.04 6.19 -5.69
C LEU A 276 35.75 5.74 -4.25
N GLY A 277 34.59 5.17 -3.92
CA GLY A 277 34.28 4.66 -2.57
C GLY A 277 34.05 5.75 -1.51
N GLY A 278 33.26 6.77 -1.84
CA GLY A 278 33.30 8.08 -1.17
C GLY A 278 32.77 8.20 0.28
N SER A 279 32.12 7.20 0.87
CA SER A 279 31.45 7.37 2.18
C SER A 279 32.30 7.04 3.41
N ALA A 280 33.28 6.14 3.29
CA ALA A 280 33.87 5.46 4.45
C ALA A 280 34.77 6.35 5.32
N ALA A 281 35.41 7.36 4.74
CA ALA A 281 36.37 8.23 5.44
C ALA A 281 35.79 9.57 5.89
N ASN A 282 34.78 10.11 5.18
CA ASN A 282 34.15 11.38 5.54
C ASN A 282 32.71 11.48 4.99
N PRO A 283 31.68 11.05 5.75
CA PRO A 283 30.29 11.11 5.31
C PRO A 283 29.81 12.54 5.02
N LEU A 284 30.24 13.54 5.80
CA LEU A 284 29.82 14.95 5.64
C LEU A 284 30.26 15.51 4.27
N PHE A 285 31.48 15.21 3.84
CA PHE A 285 31.96 15.60 2.50
C PHE A 285 31.12 14.95 1.39
N PHE A 286 30.78 13.67 1.54
CA PHE A 286 29.90 12.96 0.60
C PHE A 286 28.49 13.56 0.54
N TYR A 287 27.86 13.86 1.69
CA TYR A 287 26.55 14.52 1.73
C TYR A 287 26.59 15.90 1.06
N ALA A 288 27.60 16.72 1.39
CA ALA A 288 27.79 18.05 0.82
C ALA A 288 28.00 18.00 -0.69
N TYR A 289 28.81 17.05 -1.19
CA TYR A 289 29.01 16.83 -2.63
C TYR A 289 27.70 16.47 -3.35
N VAL A 290 26.93 15.51 -2.81
CA VAL A 290 25.68 15.06 -3.46
C VAL A 290 24.61 16.19 -3.47
N LEU A 291 24.52 17.00 -2.41
CA LEU A 291 23.63 18.15 -2.36
C LEU A 291 24.09 19.29 -3.31
N ALA A 292 25.39 19.58 -3.37
CA ALA A 292 25.95 20.58 -4.27
C ALA A 292 25.79 20.17 -5.75
N LEU A 293 26.01 18.89 -6.06
CA LEU A 293 25.76 18.32 -7.38
C LEU A 293 24.28 18.46 -7.73
N GLY A 294 23.36 18.06 -6.84
CA GLY A 294 21.92 18.22 -7.03
C GLY A 294 21.52 19.68 -7.30
N ALA A 295 22.05 20.63 -6.53
CA ALA A 295 21.83 22.06 -6.74
C ALA A 295 22.36 22.55 -8.10
N GLY A 296 23.52 22.05 -8.56
CA GLY A 296 24.04 22.28 -9.90
C GLY A 296 23.11 21.76 -11.00
N VAL A 297 22.57 20.55 -10.84
CA VAL A 297 21.58 19.96 -11.75
C VAL A 297 20.30 20.81 -11.81
N LEU A 298 19.82 21.29 -10.65
CA LEU A 298 18.68 22.22 -10.60
C LEU A 298 18.99 23.54 -11.31
N GLY A 299 20.20 24.09 -11.15
CA GLY A 299 20.65 25.29 -11.87
C GLY A 299 20.60 25.12 -13.38
N ILE A 300 21.14 24.00 -13.89
CA ILE A 300 21.08 23.64 -15.32
C ILE A 300 19.62 23.50 -15.78
N SER A 301 18.78 22.75 -15.06
CA SER A 301 17.36 22.59 -15.38
C SER A 301 16.58 23.92 -15.32
N TRP A 302 16.94 24.84 -14.42
CA TRP A 302 16.29 26.14 -14.26
C TRP A 302 16.60 27.04 -15.45
N VAL A 303 17.88 27.15 -15.82
CA VAL A 303 18.33 27.95 -16.98
C VAL A 303 17.80 27.37 -18.30
N ARG A 304 17.69 26.03 -18.41
CA ARG A 304 17.48 25.35 -19.70
C ARG A 304 16.13 24.62 -19.87
N ARG A 305 15.27 24.61 -18.84
CA ARG A 305 13.94 23.97 -18.82
C ARG A 305 13.99 22.47 -19.14
N TRP A 306 14.86 21.74 -18.45
CA TRP A 306 15.09 20.30 -18.64
C TRP A 306 14.70 19.46 -17.41
N PRO A 307 13.39 19.31 -17.09
CA PRO A 307 12.92 18.69 -15.84
C PRO A 307 13.32 17.21 -15.67
N VAL A 308 13.62 16.51 -16.78
CA VAL A 308 14.17 15.15 -16.78
C VAL A 308 15.47 15.05 -15.97
N LEU A 309 16.32 16.08 -16.01
CA LEU A 309 17.56 16.10 -15.23
C LEU A 309 17.31 16.06 -13.72
N ASN A 310 16.23 16.69 -13.25
CA ASN A 310 15.89 16.71 -11.82
C ASN A 310 15.36 15.35 -11.37
N GLY A 311 14.55 14.69 -12.21
CA GLY A 311 14.11 13.31 -11.96
C GLY A 311 15.29 12.34 -11.89
N LEU A 312 16.24 12.44 -12.83
CA LEU A 312 17.46 11.64 -12.83
C LEU A 312 18.34 11.92 -11.59
N GLY A 313 18.59 13.20 -11.28
CA GLY A 313 19.38 13.59 -10.12
C GLY A 313 18.74 13.18 -8.78
N MET A 314 17.41 13.26 -8.67
CA MET A 314 16.66 12.81 -7.50
C MET A 314 16.79 11.30 -7.29
N LEU A 315 16.59 10.50 -8.34
CA LEU A 315 16.75 9.04 -8.28
C LEU A 315 18.20 8.65 -7.95
N ALA A 316 19.18 9.34 -8.53
CA ALA A 316 20.59 9.11 -8.25
C ALA A 316 20.96 9.51 -6.81
N ALA A 317 20.50 10.66 -6.31
CA ALA A 317 20.74 11.11 -4.93
C ALA A 317 20.19 10.12 -3.90
N TYR A 318 18.93 9.68 -4.05
CA TYR A 318 18.36 8.66 -3.16
C TYR A 318 19.01 7.28 -3.34
N GLY A 319 19.44 6.91 -4.54
CA GLY A 319 20.20 5.69 -4.78
C GLY A 319 21.55 5.69 -4.04
N LEU A 320 22.28 6.81 -4.06
CA LEU A 320 23.50 6.98 -3.28
C LEU A 320 23.21 6.97 -1.77
N SER A 321 22.14 7.61 -1.31
CA SER A 321 21.69 7.54 0.09
C SER A 321 21.42 6.09 0.53
N PHE A 322 20.71 5.31 -0.29
CA PHE A 322 20.40 3.91 0.00
C PHE A 322 21.67 3.05 0.18
N LEU A 323 22.65 3.22 -0.72
CA LEU A 323 23.88 2.42 -0.75
C LEU A 323 24.87 2.75 0.37
N PHE A 324 24.88 4.00 0.85
CA PHE A 324 25.93 4.50 1.76
C PHE A 324 25.46 4.85 3.18
N CYS A 325 24.22 5.32 3.38
CA CYS A 325 23.67 5.61 4.72
C CYS A 325 23.40 4.32 5.52
N SER A 326 22.99 3.24 4.84
CA SER A 326 22.51 1.98 5.44
C SER A 326 23.54 1.16 6.25
N ARG A 327 24.80 1.61 6.33
CA ARG A 327 25.90 0.86 6.94
C ARG A 327 26.24 1.28 8.38
N HIS A 328 25.57 2.30 8.91
CA HIS A 328 25.96 2.97 10.16
C HIS A 328 25.00 2.66 11.30
N ALA A 329 25.53 2.10 12.39
CA ALA A 329 24.75 1.57 13.52
C ALA A 329 24.73 2.49 14.77
N THR A 330 25.16 3.75 14.64
CA THR A 330 25.22 4.72 15.75
C THR A 330 24.17 5.83 15.61
N ALA A 331 23.72 6.37 16.74
CA ALA A 331 22.66 7.40 16.77
C ALA A 331 23.06 8.69 16.03
N ASP A 332 24.31 9.14 16.20
CA ASP A 332 24.80 10.39 15.60
C ASP A 332 24.94 10.28 14.07
N GLN A 333 25.41 9.13 13.58
CA GLN A 333 25.46 8.86 12.14
C GLN A 333 24.03 8.84 11.55
N LEU A 334 23.07 8.24 12.25
CA LEU A 334 21.67 8.20 11.81
C LEU A 334 21.02 9.59 11.73
N PHE A 335 21.37 10.51 12.64
CA PHE A 335 20.91 11.90 12.57
C PHE A 335 21.48 12.62 11.34
N ASN A 336 22.76 12.40 11.03
CA ASN A 336 23.39 12.97 9.83
C ASN A 336 22.79 12.39 8.53
N ASP A 337 22.52 11.08 8.48
CA ASP A 337 21.84 10.43 7.35
C ASP A 337 20.39 10.95 7.17
N LEU A 338 19.65 11.21 8.26
CA LEU A 338 18.35 11.88 8.19
C LEU A 338 18.49 13.32 7.68
N LEU A 339 19.44 14.10 8.20
CA LEU A 339 19.65 15.50 7.81
C LEU A 339 20.00 15.63 6.32
N PHE A 340 20.89 14.76 5.83
CA PHE A 340 21.24 14.64 4.41
C PHE A 340 20.02 14.30 3.54
N THR A 341 19.26 13.27 3.91
CA THR A 341 18.10 12.80 3.12
C THR A 341 16.92 13.78 3.19
N SER A 342 16.76 14.50 4.30
CA SER A 342 15.89 15.68 4.41
C SER A 342 16.33 16.80 3.48
N GLY A 343 17.65 17.05 3.38
CA GLY A 343 18.24 17.99 2.44
C GLY A 343 17.94 17.64 0.98
N VAL A 344 18.11 16.36 0.60
CA VAL A 344 17.74 15.85 -0.74
C VAL A 344 16.24 16.06 -0.99
N HIS A 345 15.39 15.71 -0.03
CA HIS A 345 13.94 15.89 -0.15
C HIS A 345 13.55 17.36 -0.35
N LEU A 346 14.07 18.26 0.47
CA LEU A 346 13.83 19.71 0.38
C LEU A 346 14.34 20.28 -0.95
N LEU A 347 15.54 19.88 -1.39
CA LEU A 347 16.14 20.31 -2.65
C LEU A 347 15.21 20.00 -3.85
N TYR A 348 14.72 18.76 -3.95
CA TYR A 348 13.82 18.38 -5.04
C TYR A 348 12.37 18.87 -4.86
N LEU A 349 11.90 19.08 -3.62
CA LEU A 349 10.61 19.70 -3.34
C LEU A 349 10.58 21.18 -3.77
N LEU A 350 11.62 21.94 -3.40
CA LEU A 350 11.80 23.33 -3.80
C LEU A 350 12.03 23.47 -5.32
N SER A 351 12.67 22.48 -5.97
CA SER A 351 12.93 22.52 -7.42
C SER A 351 11.66 22.74 -8.26
N VAL A 352 10.56 22.06 -7.90
CA VAL A 352 9.30 22.14 -8.64
C VAL A 352 8.62 23.48 -8.39
N ILE A 353 8.70 24.02 -7.17
CA ILE A 353 8.17 25.37 -6.84
C ILE A 353 8.92 26.45 -7.64
N VAL A 354 10.26 26.38 -7.70
CA VAL A 354 11.10 27.34 -8.44
C VAL A 354 10.88 27.24 -9.96
N LEU A 355 10.68 26.03 -10.49
CA LEU A 355 10.38 25.84 -11.92
C LEU A 355 8.97 26.29 -12.29
N HIS A 356 7.97 26.02 -11.44
CA HIS A 356 6.59 26.49 -11.61
C HIS A 356 6.55 28.03 -11.70
N LEU A 357 7.18 28.71 -10.73
CA LEU A 357 7.36 30.16 -10.73
C LEU A 357 7.98 30.71 -12.02
N ARG A 358 9.06 30.08 -12.51
CA ARG A 358 9.84 30.55 -13.67
C ARG A 358 9.24 30.16 -15.03
N THR A 359 8.19 29.34 -15.07
CA THR A 359 7.59 28.86 -16.33
C THR A 359 6.12 29.20 -16.50
N GLN A 360 5.37 29.47 -15.42
CA GLN A 360 3.91 29.71 -15.43
C GLN A 360 3.11 28.55 -16.07
N LEU A 361 3.72 27.37 -16.20
CA LEU A 361 3.07 26.17 -16.73
C LEU A 361 2.21 25.56 -15.62
N LYS A 362 0.96 25.22 -15.95
CA LYS A 362 0.08 24.45 -15.06
C LYS A 362 0.76 23.12 -14.71
N THR A 363 0.72 22.74 -13.43
CA THR A 363 1.42 21.56 -12.89
C THR A 363 1.07 20.31 -13.70
N GLY A 364 2.04 19.78 -14.45
CA GLY A 364 1.85 18.67 -15.39
C GLY A 364 2.03 17.29 -14.75
N ALA A 365 1.54 16.23 -15.39
CA ALA A 365 1.53 14.87 -14.84
C ALA A 365 2.93 14.36 -14.44
N PHE A 366 3.98 14.86 -15.10
CA PHE A 366 5.37 14.60 -14.73
C PHE A 366 5.73 15.22 -13.38
N GLU A 367 5.38 16.49 -13.15
CA GLU A 367 5.60 17.22 -11.90
C GLU A 367 4.80 16.61 -10.73
N TRP A 368 3.54 16.21 -10.95
CA TRP A 368 2.74 15.47 -9.96
C TRP A 368 3.42 14.16 -9.57
N THR A 369 3.94 13.42 -10.55
CA THR A 369 4.63 12.14 -10.33
C THR A 369 5.95 12.35 -9.59
N ALA A 370 6.76 13.33 -10.00
CA ALA A 370 8.04 13.65 -9.36
C ALA A 370 7.87 14.09 -7.90
N LEU A 371 6.90 14.97 -7.60
CA LEU A 371 6.60 15.38 -6.21
C LEU A 371 6.11 14.21 -5.35
N SER A 372 5.22 13.37 -5.89
CA SER A 372 4.69 12.20 -5.18
C SER A 372 5.77 11.16 -4.93
N LEU A 373 6.67 10.95 -5.89
CA LEU A 373 7.80 10.03 -5.76
C LEU A 373 8.86 10.56 -4.80
N ASN A 374 9.16 11.87 -4.81
CA ASN A 374 10.04 12.52 -3.83
C ASN A 374 9.53 12.35 -2.39
N ALA A 375 8.22 12.54 -2.18
CA ALA A 375 7.58 12.34 -0.88
C ALA A 375 7.59 10.86 -0.44
N ALA A 376 7.26 9.95 -1.35
CA ALA A 376 7.17 8.51 -1.06
C ALA A 376 8.55 7.87 -0.80
N ILE A 377 9.57 8.20 -1.59
CA ILE A 377 10.94 7.70 -1.40
C ILE A 377 11.50 8.24 -0.09
N TYR A 378 11.46 9.55 0.14
CA TYR A 378 11.96 10.16 1.37
C TYR A 378 11.30 9.58 2.61
N TRP A 379 9.97 9.47 2.63
CA TRP A 379 9.25 8.86 3.74
C TRP A 379 9.67 7.41 3.99
N THR A 380 9.71 6.59 2.93
CA THR A 380 10.06 5.18 3.04
C THR A 380 11.49 5.03 3.55
N TRP A 381 12.40 5.89 3.10
CA TRP A 381 13.79 5.85 3.51
C TRP A 381 14.00 6.33 4.96
N ALA A 382 13.42 7.47 5.33
CA ALA A 382 13.49 7.97 6.71
C ALA A 382 12.82 6.99 7.70
N PHE A 383 11.72 6.32 7.32
CA PHE A 383 11.12 5.25 8.10
C PHE A 383 12.06 4.04 8.27
N LEU A 384 12.75 3.62 7.20
CA LEU A 384 13.70 2.51 7.26
C LEU A 384 14.94 2.84 8.10
N LEU A 385 15.42 4.09 8.07
CA LEU A 385 16.51 4.56 8.95
C LEU A 385 16.08 4.68 10.42
N PHE A 386 14.95 5.33 10.72
CA PHE A 386 14.57 5.61 12.12
C PHE A 386 13.99 4.40 12.86
N LYS A 387 13.28 3.49 12.18
CA LYS A 387 12.57 2.37 12.83
C LYS A 387 13.49 1.42 13.63
N PRO A 388 14.70 1.03 13.17
CA PRO A 388 15.59 0.15 13.93
C PRO A 388 16.10 0.76 15.24
N VAL A 389 16.37 2.07 15.27
CA VAL A 389 17.01 2.76 16.40
C VAL A 389 15.99 3.39 17.35
N TYR A 390 15.08 4.22 16.82
CA TYR A 390 14.09 4.97 17.60
C TYR A 390 12.69 4.34 17.59
N GLY A 391 12.60 3.08 17.14
CA GLY A 391 11.35 2.34 17.06
C GLY A 391 10.31 2.99 16.17
N ARG A 392 9.03 2.64 16.40
CA ARG A 392 7.91 3.23 15.64
C ARG A 392 7.68 4.71 16.00
N GLN A 393 7.89 5.08 17.26
CA GLN A 393 7.64 6.42 17.76
C GLN A 393 8.53 7.47 17.10
N GLY A 394 9.83 7.19 16.93
CA GLY A 394 10.73 8.08 16.22
C GLY A 394 10.29 8.33 14.77
N ALA A 395 9.88 7.30 14.04
CA ALA A 395 9.35 7.48 12.69
C ALA A 395 8.03 8.30 12.66
N GLY A 396 7.22 8.22 13.71
CA GLY A 396 6.04 9.07 13.89
C GLY A 396 6.35 10.54 14.16
N LEU A 397 7.47 10.84 14.83
CA LEU A 397 8.00 12.20 14.97
C LEU A 397 8.51 12.74 13.62
N VAL A 398 9.21 11.92 12.84
CA VAL A 398 9.62 12.28 11.47
C VAL A 398 8.39 12.62 10.61
N ALA A 399 7.34 11.78 10.63
CA ALA A 399 6.09 12.07 9.92
C ALA A 399 5.47 13.43 10.33
N LEU A 400 5.52 13.77 11.63
CA LEU A 400 5.02 15.06 12.13
C LEU A 400 5.85 16.25 11.63
N ALA A 401 7.18 16.13 11.64
CA ALA A 401 8.08 17.15 11.12
C ALA A 401 7.87 17.38 9.61
N VAL A 402 7.69 16.31 8.83
CA VAL A 402 7.39 16.40 7.39
C VAL A 402 6.02 17.05 7.16
N ALA A 403 5.00 16.71 7.95
CA ALA A 403 3.70 17.38 7.91
C ALA A 403 3.83 18.89 8.17
N ALA A 404 4.60 19.28 9.19
CA ALA A 404 4.85 20.68 9.53
C ALA A 404 5.57 21.44 8.40
N VAL A 405 6.54 20.82 7.72
CA VAL A 405 7.20 21.38 6.53
C VAL A 405 6.20 21.63 5.40
N TYR A 406 5.31 20.68 5.08
CA TYR A 406 4.28 20.89 4.07
C TYR A 406 3.26 21.97 4.47
N VAL A 407 2.86 22.05 5.74
CA VAL A 407 1.98 23.14 6.24
C VAL A 407 2.65 24.50 6.12
N ALA A 408 3.94 24.61 6.48
CA ALA A 408 4.71 25.85 6.36
C ALA A 408 4.86 26.29 4.88
N LEU A 409 5.08 25.35 3.96
CA LEU A 409 5.12 25.60 2.52
C LEU A 409 3.76 26.06 1.97
N VAL A 410 2.65 25.39 2.34
CA VAL A 410 1.29 25.83 1.98
C VAL A 410 1.05 27.27 2.45
N TYR A 411 1.38 27.57 3.71
CA TYR A 411 1.21 28.90 4.31
C TYR A 411 2.03 29.97 3.59
N ALA A 412 3.31 29.70 3.30
CA ALA A 412 4.21 30.61 2.59
C ALA A 412 3.76 30.85 1.14
N CYS A 413 3.33 29.80 0.43
CA CYS A 413 2.85 29.89 -0.93
C CYS A 413 1.49 30.61 -1.04
N ILE A 414 0.60 30.47 -0.06
CA ILE A 414 -0.64 31.26 0.04
C ILE A 414 -0.31 32.73 0.31
N ARG A 415 0.51 33.04 1.33
CA ARG A 415 0.89 34.44 1.68
C ARG A 415 1.56 35.20 0.53
N ARG A 416 2.21 34.51 -0.41
CA ARG A 416 2.92 35.11 -1.55
C ARG A 416 2.22 34.90 -2.90
N ALA A 417 1.04 34.25 -2.94
CA ALA A 417 0.33 33.88 -4.17
C ALA A 417 1.20 33.13 -5.22
N VAL A 418 2.08 32.23 -4.74
CA VAL A 418 3.20 31.64 -5.51
C VAL A 418 2.84 30.39 -6.32
N LEU A 419 1.76 29.69 -5.98
CA LEU A 419 1.37 28.41 -6.59
C LEU A 419 -0.07 28.42 -7.11
N ASP A 420 -0.33 27.60 -8.12
CA ASP A 420 -1.69 27.34 -8.59
C ASP A 420 -2.52 26.58 -7.52
N ARG A 421 -3.86 26.63 -7.63
CA ARG A 421 -4.76 25.97 -6.67
C ARG A 421 -4.56 24.45 -6.61
N ALA A 422 -4.06 23.82 -7.66
CA ALA A 422 -3.86 22.37 -7.71
C ALA A 422 -2.58 21.96 -6.98
N ALA A 423 -1.46 22.66 -7.19
CA ALA A 423 -0.22 22.48 -6.43
C ALA A 423 -0.41 22.77 -4.93
N LEU A 424 -1.18 23.81 -4.57
CA LEU A 424 -1.58 24.05 -3.18
C LEU A 424 -2.42 22.89 -2.62
N THR A 425 -3.37 22.35 -3.40
CA THR A 425 -4.16 21.17 -2.97
C THR A 425 -3.29 19.93 -2.78
N LEU A 426 -2.25 19.75 -3.60
CA LEU A 426 -1.28 18.65 -3.46
C LEU A 426 -0.48 18.77 -2.16
N PHE A 427 0.05 19.95 -1.84
CA PHE A 427 0.81 20.16 -0.60
C PHE A 427 -0.08 20.04 0.64
N VAL A 428 -1.34 20.48 0.57
CA VAL A 428 -2.35 20.20 1.62
C VAL A 428 -2.62 18.69 1.75
N ALA A 429 -2.68 17.95 0.63
CA ALA A 429 -2.86 16.49 0.67
C ALA A 429 -1.65 15.77 1.28
N PHE A 430 -0.41 16.16 0.94
CA PHE A 430 0.79 15.63 1.59
C PHE A 430 0.84 15.98 3.08
N ALA A 431 0.57 17.24 3.44
CA ALA A 431 0.48 17.66 4.85
C ALA A 431 -0.51 16.79 5.63
N ALA A 432 -1.72 16.57 5.10
CA ALA A 432 -2.72 15.71 5.73
C ALA A 432 -2.26 14.25 5.84
N VAL A 433 -1.69 13.68 4.77
CA VAL A 433 -1.18 12.29 4.78
C VAL A 433 -0.10 12.10 5.84
N PHE A 434 0.89 12.99 5.90
CA PHE A 434 1.96 12.92 6.90
C PHE A 434 1.45 13.19 8.32
N LEU A 435 0.54 14.15 8.50
CA LEU A 435 -0.09 14.45 9.79
C LEU A 435 -0.88 13.26 10.33
N ALA A 436 -1.58 12.51 9.47
CA ALA A 436 -2.28 11.29 9.86
C ALA A 436 -1.34 10.09 10.07
N MET A 437 -0.24 10.01 9.32
CA MET A 437 0.78 8.96 9.52
C MET A 437 1.55 9.15 10.82
N SER A 438 1.66 10.36 11.37
CA SER A 438 2.31 10.56 12.67
C SER A 438 1.63 9.79 13.82
N PRO A 439 0.33 9.96 14.15
CA PRO A 439 -0.37 9.14 15.14
C PRO A 439 -0.30 7.64 14.87
N VAL A 440 -0.32 7.19 13.61
CA VAL A 440 -0.19 5.77 13.22
C VAL A 440 1.10 5.11 13.75
N PHE A 441 2.18 5.89 13.88
CA PHE A 441 3.49 5.40 14.29
C PHE A 441 3.87 5.80 15.73
N MET A 442 3.38 6.94 16.23
CA MET A 442 3.54 7.34 17.63
C MET A 442 2.64 6.54 18.59
N LEU A 443 1.39 6.27 18.20
CA LEU A 443 0.46 5.48 19.00
C LEU A 443 0.70 3.97 18.82
N THR A 444 0.18 3.18 19.75
CA THR A 444 0.20 1.72 19.67
C THR A 444 -0.45 1.26 18.37
N SER A 445 0.05 0.19 17.75
CA SER A 445 -0.40 -0.31 16.42
C SER A 445 -1.89 -0.72 16.31
N HIS A 446 -2.65 -0.62 17.39
CA HIS A 446 -4.10 -0.74 17.45
C HIS A 446 -4.82 0.49 16.85
N TRP A 447 -4.20 1.68 16.89
CA TRP A 447 -4.77 2.94 16.39
C TRP A 447 -4.56 3.18 14.88
N LEU A 448 -3.84 2.28 14.20
CA LEU A 448 -3.47 2.42 12.79
C LEU A 448 -4.69 2.50 11.86
N THR A 449 -5.65 1.58 12.00
CA THR A 449 -6.86 1.57 11.16
C THR A 449 -7.80 2.73 11.49
N PHE A 450 -7.91 3.11 12.77
CA PHE A 450 -8.63 4.30 13.22
C PHE A 450 -8.13 5.57 12.50
N ALA A 451 -6.81 5.77 12.46
CA ALA A 451 -6.21 6.95 11.84
C ALA A 451 -6.34 6.92 10.30
N TRP A 452 -6.24 5.75 9.65
CA TRP A 452 -6.54 5.62 8.21
C TRP A 452 -8.00 5.96 7.87
N CYS A 453 -8.97 5.53 8.69
CA CYS A 453 -10.38 5.88 8.53
C CYS A 453 -10.62 7.40 8.65
N LEU A 454 -10.06 8.03 9.68
CA LEU A 454 -10.16 9.48 9.89
C LEU A 454 -9.49 10.28 8.76
N GLN A 455 -8.33 9.83 8.29
CA GLN A 455 -7.62 10.44 7.17
C GLN A 455 -8.36 10.29 5.85
N ALA A 456 -8.94 9.12 5.57
CA ALA A 456 -9.74 8.90 4.37
C ALA A 456 -10.99 9.81 4.36
N LEU A 457 -11.62 10.02 5.52
CA LEU A 457 -12.73 10.97 5.69
C LEU A 457 -12.27 12.42 5.41
N ALA A 458 -11.13 12.83 5.97
CA ALA A 458 -10.56 14.16 5.77
C ALA A 458 -10.16 14.41 4.30
N MET A 459 -9.49 13.45 3.65
CA MET A 459 -9.15 13.52 2.22
C MET A 459 -10.41 13.64 1.34
N LEU A 460 -11.47 12.90 1.66
CA LEU A 460 -12.74 12.97 0.93
C LEU A 460 -13.43 14.34 1.08
N TRP A 461 -13.38 14.94 2.28
CA TRP A 461 -13.88 16.30 2.55
C TRP A 461 -13.11 17.37 1.74
N ILE A 462 -11.78 17.28 1.74
CA ILE A 462 -10.92 18.19 0.97
C ILE A 462 -11.16 18.00 -0.54
N ALA A 463 -11.30 16.75 -1.02
CA ALA A 463 -11.55 16.46 -2.42
C ALA A 463 -12.83 17.11 -2.96
N GLN A 464 -13.90 17.13 -2.15
CA GLN A 464 -15.17 17.78 -2.48
C GLN A 464 -15.03 19.31 -2.51
N ARG A 465 -14.34 19.91 -1.52
CA ARG A 465 -14.10 21.36 -1.48
C ARG A 465 -13.16 21.85 -2.57
N ALA A 466 -12.19 21.03 -2.98
CA ALA A 466 -11.20 21.37 -4.01
C ALA A 466 -11.63 20.96 -5.44
N GLY A 467 -12.72 20.18 -5.59
CA GLY A 467 -13.19 19.65 -6.88
C GLY A 467 -12.24 18.63 -7.52
N GLN A 468 -11.34 18.01 -6.75
CA GLN A 468 -10.24 17.19 -7.29
C GLN A 468 -10.60 15.68 -7.29
N PRO A 469 -10.88 15.07 -8.46
CA PRO A 469 -11.32 13.66 -8.52
C PRO A 469 -10.22 12.67 -8.15
N PHE A 470 -8.94 13.04 -8.30
CA PHE A 470 -7.81 12.22 -7.85
C PHE A 470 -7.83 12.02 -6.33
N LEU A 471 -8.03 13.09 -5.55
CA LEU A 471 -8.04 13.04 -4.10
C LEU A 471 -9.24 12.24 -3.56
N ALA A 472 -10.39 12.29 -4.25
CA ALA A 472 -11.55 11.44 -3.95
C ALA A 472 -11.26 9.95 -4.20
N LYS A 473 -10.61 9.60 -5.33
CA LYS A 473 -10.19 8.22 -5.61
C LYS A 473 -9.18 7.70 -4.58
N ALA A 474 -8.21 8.54 -4.19
CA ALA A 474 -7.23 8.20 -3.16
C ALA A 474 -7.88 7.97 -1.77
N ALA A 475 -8.86 8.81 -1.40
CA ALA A 475 -9.64 8.62 -0.18
C ALA A 475 -10.43 7.29 -0.17
N VAL A 476 -11.08 6.94 -1.28
CA VAL A 476 -11.80 5.67 -1.41
C VAL A 476 -10.85 4.46 -1.34
N ALA A 477 -9.68 4.55 -1.97
CA ALA A 477 -8.65 3.50 -1.87
C ALA A 477 -8.13 3.33 -0.43
N LEU A 478 -7.92 4.42 0.31
CA LEU A 478 -7.51 4.36 1.72
C LEU A 478 -8.62 3.78 2.62
N PHE A 479 -9.89 4.12 2.37
CA PHE A 479 -11.03 3.48 3.04
C PHE A 479 -11.10 1.97 2.79
N ALA A 480 -10.89 1.54 1.53
CA ALA A 480 -10.87 0.12 1.19
C ALA A 480 -9.72 -0.62 1.90
N LEU A 481 -8.52 -0.02 1.95
CA LEU A 481 -7.36 -0.55 2.65
C LEU A 481 -7.61 -0.64 4.17
N ALA A 482 -8.25 0.38 4.77
CA ALA A 482 -8.63 0.38 6.19
C ALA A 482 -9.67 -0.71 6.51
N CYS A 483 -10.67 -0.90 5.65
CA CYS A 483 -11.65 -1.99 5.80
C CYS A 483 -10.98 -3.37 5.70
N ALA A 484 -10.16 -3.60 4.66
CA ALA A 484 -9.45 -4.85 4.47
C ALA A 484 -8.51 -5.16 5.65
N ARG A 485 -7.78 -4.15 6.15
CA ARG A 485 -6.93 -4.28 7.32
C ARG A 485 -7.71 -4.59 8.60
N GLY A 486 -8.78 -3.84 8.87
CA GLY A 486 -9.61 -4.03 10.06
C GLY A 486 -10.18 -5.45 10.13
N LEU A 487 -10.72 -5.93 9.00
CA LEU A 487 -11.32 -7.25 8.88
C LEU A 487 -10.30 -8.40 9.02
N SER A 488 -9.09 -8.26 8.47
CA SER A 488 -8.08 -9.33 8.45
C SER A 488 -7.09 -9.32 9.62
N VAL A 489 -6.57 -8.15 9.98
CA VAL A 489 -5.48 -8.00 10.96
C VAL A 489 -6.03 -7.65 12.34
N ASP A 490 -6.87 -6.62 12.44
CA ASP A 490 -7.24 -6.08 13.75
C ASP A 490 -8.29 -6.93 14.45
N LEU A 491 -9.29 -7.49 13.74
CA LEU A 491 -10.21 -8.48 14.32
C LEU A 491 -9.47 -9.72 14.85
N ASN A 492 -8.60 -10.35 14.04
CA ASN A 492 -7.77 -11.47 14.50
C ASN A 492 -6.93 -11.09 15.74
N ARG A 493 -6.34 -9.88 15.73
CA ARG A 493 -5.53 -9.39 16.83
C ARG A 493 -6.34 -9.20 18.12
N PHE A 494 -7.48 -8.54 18.05
CA PHE A 494 -8.30 -8.22 19.22
C PHE A 494 -9.00 -9.44 19.80
N TYR A 495 -9.54 -10.34 18.96
CA TYR A 495 -10.31 -11.49 19.43
C TYR A 495 -9.46 -12.74 19.67
N HIS A 496 -8.28 -12.89 19.03
CA HIS A 496 -7.41 -14.07 19.18
C HIS A 496 -6.01 -13.74 19.72
N ALA A 497 -5.24 -12.87 19.06
CA ALA A 497 -3.82 -12.70 19.39
C ALA A 497 -3.57 -12.12 20.80
N LEU A 498 -4.39 -11.16 21.23
CA LEU A 498 -4.36 -10.60 22.59
C LEU A 498 -4.98 -11.53 23.65
N ARG A 499 -5.52 -12.70 23.25
CA ARG A 499 -6.15 -13.72 24.12
C ARG A 499 -7.13 -13.10 25.14
N PRO A 500 -8.08 -12.24 24.72
CA PRO A 500 -8.91 -11.42 25.63
C PRO A 500 -9.76 -12.25 26.60
N TRP A 501 -10.03 -13.52 26.29
CA TRP A 501 -10.70 -14.48 27.16
C TRP A 501 -9.91 -14.86 28.42
N ARG A 502 -8.67 -14.38 28.58
CA ARG A 502 -7.88 -14.47 29.83
C ARG A 502 -8.09 -13.29 30.77
N LEU A 503 -8.75 -12.22 30.30
CA LEU A 503 -9.03 -11.03 31.11
C LEU A 503 -10.33 -11.21 31.90
N THR A 504 -10.35 -10.72 33.14
CA THR A 504 -11.52 -10.71 34.02
C THR A 504 -11.67 -9.32 34.68
N GLY A 505 -12.80 -9.09 35.34
CA GLY A 505 -13.06 -7.85 36.08
C GLY A 505 -12.93 -6.59 35.22
N ALA A 506 -12.37 -5.52 35.81
CA ALA A 506 -12.22 -4.22 35.15
C ALA A 506 -11.35 -4.28 33.88
N ALA A 507 -10.31 -5.11 33.85
CA ALA A 507 -9.40 -5.24 32.70
C ALA A 507 -10.11 -5.81 31.46
N PHE A 508 -11.06 -6.73 31.65
CA PHE A 508 -11.90 -7.22 30.55
C PHE A 508 -12.76 -6.09 29.95
N TRP A 509 -13.42 -5.30 30.81
CA TRP A 509 -14.31 -4.22 30.36
C TRP A 509 -13.57 -3.04 29.72
N GLN A 510 -12.37 -2.69 30.22
CA GLN A 510 -11.47 -1.74 29.57
C GLN A 510 -11.07 -2.22 28.17
N ALA A 511 -10.70 -3.49 28.04
CA ALA A 511 -10.39 -4.09 26.73
C ALA A 511 -11.62 -4.15 25.81
N ALA A 512 -12.82 -4.39 26.34
CA ALA A 512 -14.08 -4.37 25.57
C ALA A 512 -14.41 -2.96 25.06
N GLY A 513 -14.30 -1.94 25.91
CA GLY A 513 -14.47 -0.54 25.50
C GLY A 513 -13.48 -0.13 24.39
N LEU A 514 -12.22 -0.56 24.50
CA LEU A 514 -11.21 -0.31 23.47
C LEU A 514 -11.50 -1.03 22.14
N ARG A 515 -11.99 -2.29 22.17
CA ARG A 515 -12.43 -3.01 20.97
C ARG A 515 -13.64 -2.33 20.33
N ALA A 516 -14.66 -1.98 21.11
CA ALA A 516 -15.85 -1.30 20.63
C ALA A 516 -15.52 0.05 19.98
N LEU A 517 -14.64 0.85 20.61
CA LEU A 517 -14.15 2.12 20.06
C LEU A 517 -13.42 1.93 18.72
N LEU A 518 -12.42 1.06 18.67
CA LEU A 518 -11.54 0.93 17.50
C LEU A 518 -12.21 0.20 16.33
N CYS A 519 -13.04 -0.81 16.59
CA CYS A 519 -13.81 -1.50 15.56
C CYS A 519 -15.04 -0.70 15.11
N GLY A 520 -15.69 0.06 16.01
CA GLY A 520 -16.86 0.88 15.70
C GLY A 520 -16.57 2.11 14.83
N VAL A 521 -15.31 2.57 14.78
CA VAL A 521 -14.93 3.73 13.95
C VAL A 521 -14.98 3.43 12.44
N LEU A 522 -14.81 2.18 12.02
CA LEU A 522 -14.99 1.77 10.62
C LEU A 522 -16.41 2.07 10.10
N PRO A 523 -17.50 1.53 10.68
CA PRO A 523 -18.86 1.81 10.21
C PRO A 523 -19.26 3.28 10.40
N VAL A 524 -18.81 3.95 11.47
CA VAL A 524 -19.08 5.40 11.70
C VAL A 524 -18.45 6.27 10.60
N THR A 525 -17.17 6.05 10.29
CA THR A 525 -16.47 6.87 9.27
C THR A 525 -16.92 6.56 7.84
N LEU A 526 -17.31 5.32 7.53
CA LEU A 526 -17.96 4.98 6.26
C LEU A 526 -19.31 5.69 6.10
N THR A 527 -20.11 5.75 7.17
CA THR A 527 -21.41 6.45 7.17
C THR A 527 -21.21 7.96 6.98
N ALA A 528 -20.25 8.56 7.70
CA ALA A 528 -19.89 9.97 7.53
C ALA A 528 -19.34 10.28 6.12
N ALA A 529 -18.53 9.39 5.55
CA ALA A 529 -17.99 9.51 4.19
C ALA A 529 -19.08 9.49 3.12
N TRP A 530 -20.10 8.63 3.28
CA TRP A 530 -21.25 8.59 2.38
C TRP A 530 -22.10 9.86 2.46
N HIS A 531 -22.38 10.37 3.67
CA HIS A 531 -23.08 11.65 3.87
C HIS A 531 -22.34 12.80 3.18
N LEU A 532 -21.01 12.87 3.32
CA LEU A 532 -20.15 13.83 2.62
C LEU A 532 -20.29 13.70 1.10
N ALA A 533 -20.13 12.47 0.58
CA ALA A 533 -20.07 12.22 -0.85
C ALA A 533 -21.37 12.51 -1.62
N ARG A 534 -22.51 12.70 -0.93
CA ARG A 534 -23.86 12.82 -1.53
C ARG A 534 -24.14 11.71 -2.56
N ALA A 535 -23.50 10.56 -2.38
CA ALA A 535 -23.41 9.49 -3.37
C ALA A 535 -24.62 8.55 -3.28
N HIS A 536 -25.81 9.09 -3.49
CA HIS A 536 -27.09 8.36 -3.36
C HIS A 536 -27.11 7.08 -4.21
N ARG A 537 -26.49 7.08 -5.40
CA ARG A 537 -26.31 5.91 -6.30
C ARG A 537 -25.60 4.71 -5.65
N HIS A 538 -24.92 4.87 -4.52
CA HIS A 538 -24.19 3.81 -3.82
C HIS A 538 -24.61 3.63 -2.35
N ALA A 539 -25.68 4.30 -1.90
CA ALA A 539 -26.16 4.26 -0.51
C ALA A 539 -26.38 2.83 0.00
N ALA A 540 -27.08 1.98 -0.76
CA ALA A 540 -27.35 0.59 -0.39
C ALA A 540 -26.06 -0.24 -0.21
N LYS A 541 -25.00 0.03 -0.98
CA LYS A 541 -23.71 -0.68 -0.88
C LYS A 541 -22.94 -0.28 0.38
N VAL A 542 -22.93 1.01 0.74
CA VAL A 542 -22.30 1.48 1.98
C VAL A 542 -23.09 1.01 3.20
N LEU A 543 -24.42 1.12 3.17
CA LEU A 543 -25.29 0.63 4.24
C LEU A 543 -25.12 -0.88 4.46
N GLY A 544 -25.07 -1.68 3.39
CA GLY A 544 -24.77 -3.11 3.48
C GLY A 544 -23.41 -3.40 4.12
N LEU A 545 -22.35 -2.69 3.71
CA LEU A 545 -21.01 -2.84 4.29
C LEU A 545 -20.98 -2.48 5.79
N VAL A 546 -21.65 -1.39 6.18
CA VAL A 546 -21.80 -0.95 7.58
C VAL A 546 -22.55 -2.00 8.41
N LEU A 547 -23.68 -2.52 7.90
CA LEU A 547 -24.47 -3.53 8.61
C LEU A 547 -23.71 -4.85 8.78
N VAL A 548 -22.95 -5.31 7.77
CA VAL A 548 -22.09 -6.50 7.87
C VAL A 548 -20.98 -6.30 8.90
N GLN A 549 -20.34 -5.12 8.96
CA GLN A 549 -19.33 -4.82 9.97
C GLN A 549 -19.90 -4.82 11.39
N VAL A 550 -21.08 -4.24 11.60
CA VAL A 550 -21.75 -4.22 12.92
C VAL A 550 -22.21 -5.63 13.33
N TRP A 551 -22.79 -6.40 12.42
CA TRP A 551 -23.19 -7.80 12.66
C TRP A 551 -22.00 -8.68 13.06
N LEU A 552 -20.87 -8.55 12.36
CA LEU A 552 -19.63 -9.27 12.65
C LEU A 552 -19.05 -8.87 14.01
N LEU A 553 -19.08 -7.58 14.35
CA LEU A 553 -18.61 -7.08 15.65
C LEU A 553 -19.46 -7.61 16.82
N LEU A 554 -20.79 -7.53 16.70
CA LEU A 554 -21.71 -8.05 17.71
C LEU A 554 -21.59 -9.57 17.88
N THR A 555 -21.43 -10.30 16.77
CA THR A 555 -21.18 -11.76 16.77
C THR A 555 -19.93 -12.12 17.58
N LEU A 556 -18.83 -11.37 17.40
CA LEU A 556 -17.55 -11.66 18.04
C LEU A 556 -17.49 -11.21 19.51
N GLU A 557 -18.08 -10.06 19.87
CA GLU A 557 -18.24 -9.68 21.28
C GLU A 557 -19.14 -10.66 22.04
N ALA A 558 -20.26 -11.10 21.46
CA ALA A 558 -21.14 -12.07 22.11
C ALA A 558 -20.46 -13.43 22.34
N GLY A 559 -19.79 -13.96 21.33
CA GLY A 559 -19.01 -15.19 21.45
C GLY A 559 -17.84 -15.09 22.44
N LEU A 560 -17.30 -13.88 22.67
CA LEU A 560 -16.26 -13.62 23.66
C LEU A 560 -16.81 -13.43 25.09
N LEU A 561 -17.86 -12.62 25.26
CA LEU A 561 -18.57 -12.41 26.51
C LEU A 561 -19.07 -13.74 27.08
N ALA A 562 -19.75 -14.53 26.26
CA ALA A 562 -20.22 -15.85 26.68
C ALA A 562 -19.04 -16.79 26.99
N ARG A 563 -17.96 -16.80 26.20
CA ARG A 563 -16.76 -17.60 26.51
C ARG A 563 -16.14 -17.29 27.88
N VAL A 564 -16.20 -16.03 28.35
CA VAL A 564 -15.66 -15.62 29.65
C VAL A 564 -16.65 -15.87 30.79
N PHE A 565 -17.91 -15.51 30.63
CA PHE A 565 -18.88 -15.50 31.72
C PHE A 565 -19.80 -16.73 31.78
N ALA A 566 -20.16 -17.31 30.63
CA ALA A 566 -21.09 -18.44 30.52
C ALA A 566 -20.66 -19.41 29.39
N PRO A 567 -19.52 -20.12 29.53
CA PRO A 567 -18.90 -20.85 28.41
C PRO A 567 -19.80 -21.92 27.81
N GLY A 568 -20.65 -22.58 28.62
CA GLY A 568 -21.65 -23.55 28.17
C GLY A 568 -22.87 -22.96 27.44
N PHE A 569 -22.91 -21.63 27.21
CA PHE A 569 -23.91 -20.94 26.39
C PHE A 569 -23.28 -20.18 25.21
N ARG A 570 -21.99 -20.39 24.91
CA ARG A 570 -21.23 -19.62 23.92
C ARG A 570 -21.91 -19.53 22.56
N ASP A 571 -22.31 -20.67 22.00
CA ASP A 571 -22.77 -20.73 20.62
C ASP A 571 -24.26 -20.31 20.50
N GLY A 572 -25.07 -20.56 21.54
CA GLY A 572 -26.42 -20.00 21.68
C GLY A 572 -26.44 -18.48 21.85
N ALA A 573 -25.45 -17.89 22.54
CA ALA A 573 -25.31 -16.43 22.64
C ALA A 573 -25.04 -15.76 21.29
N VAL A 574 -24.29 -16.42 20.39
CA VAL A 574 -24.10 -15.96 19.02
C VAL A 574 -25.41 -16.04 18.22
N THR A 575 -26.16 -17.13 18.35
CA THR A 575 -27.44 -17.33 17.68
C THR A 575 -28.52 -16.35 18.16
N LEU A 576 -28.49 -15.95 19.44
CA LEU A 576 -29.32 -14.89 19.99
C LEU A 576 -28.99 -13.52 19.36
N VAL A 577 -27.71 -13.21 19.12
CA VAL A 577 -27.33 -11.99 18.38
C VAL A 577 -27.81 -12.04 16.93
N TRP A 578 -27.68 -13.19 16.26
CA TRP A 578 -28.11 -13.30 14.86
C TRP A 578 -29.63 -13.13 14.72
N THR A 579 -30.44 -13.72 15.62
CA THR A 579 -31.89 -13.50 15.64
C THR A 579 -32.25 -12.06 15.98
N LEU A 580 -31.70 -11.46 17.05
CA LEU A 580 -31.98 -10.06 17.42
C LEU A 580 -31.60 -9.07 16.31
N PHE A 581 -30.44 -9.27 15.65
CA PHE A 581 -30.02 -8.43 14.53
C PHE A 581 -30.92 -8.62 13.30
N ALA A 582 -31.36 -9.85 13.02
CA ALA A 582 -32.31 -10.14 11.95
C ALA A 582 -33.67 -9.45 12.17
N PHE A 583 -34.20 -9.47 13.40
CA PHE A 583 -35.45 -8.76 13.72
C PHE A 583 -35.32 -7.25 13.57
N ALA A 584 -34.17 -6.67 13.89
CA ALA A 584 -33.93 -5.25 13.62
C ALA A 584 -33.80 -4.93 12.12
N LEU A 585 -33.17 -5.79 11.32
CA LEU A 585 -33.14 -5.64 9.85
C LEU A 585 -34.56 -5.72 9.25
N LEU A 586 -35.41 -6.62 9.77
CA LEU A 586 -36.82 -6.72 9.40
C LEU A 586 -37.59 -5.45 9.78
N PHE A 587 -37.54 -5.04 11.05
CA PHE A 587 -38.26 -3.87 11.56
C PHE A 587 -37.83 -2.58 10.85
N ALA A 588 -36.52 -2.37 10.66
CA ALA A 588 -36.00 -1.28 9.83
C ALA A 588 -36.44 -1.41 8.36
N GLY A 589 -36.43 -2.60 7.77
CA GLY A 589 -36.90 -2.83 6.39
C GLY A 589 -38.40 -2.59 6.18
N ILE A 590 -39.20 -2.64 7.25
CA ILE A 590 -40.61 -2.27 7.27
C ILE A 590 -40.74 -0.75 7.41
N LEU A 591 -40.15 -0.16 8.46
CA LEU A 591 -40.23 1.28 8.73
C LEU A 591 -39.64 2.15 7.60
N LEU A 592 -38.56 1.69 6.96
CA LEU A 592 -37.93 2.36 5.82
C LEU A 592 -38.48 1.88 4.45
N ARG A 593 -39.53 1.05 4.44
CA ARG A 593 -40.12 0.35 3.27
C ARG A 593 -39.14 -0.51 2.44
N GLY A 594 -37.84 -0.49 2.72
CA GLY A 594 -36.77 -1.09 1.91
C GLY A 594 -36.87 -2.62 1.77
N ARG A 595 -37.30 -3.07 0.58
CA ARG A 595 -37.39 -4.50 0.19
C ARG A 595 -36.10 -5.28 0.48
N TRP A 596 -34.93 -4.71 0.16
CA TRP A 596 -33.62 -5.32 0.41
C TRP A 596 -33.35 -5.65 1.88
N LEU A 597 -33.66 -4.72 2.80
CA LEU A 597 -33.41 -4.93 4.24
C LEU A 597 -34.30 -6.05 4.81
N ARG A 598 -35.57 -6.13 4.34
CA ARG A 598 -36.49 -7.22 4.70
C ARG A 598 -35.97 -8.58 4.26
N TRP A 599 -35.50 -8.71 3.01
CA TRP A 599 -34.89 -9.96 2.52
C TRP A 599 -33.61 -10.34 3.29
N CYS A 600 -32.74 -9.37 3.61
CA CYS A 600 -31.56 -9.62 4.44
C CYS A 600 -31.93 -10.10 5.86
N GLY A 601 -32.95 -9.49 6.46
CA GLY A 601 -33.48 -9.89 7.75
C GLY A 601 -34.07 -11.31 7.73
N LEU A 602 -34.90 -11.64 6.74
CA LEU A 602 -35.45 -12.99 6.56
C LEU A 602 -34.34 -14.04 6.38
N ALA A 603 -33.35 -13.76 5.53
CA ALA A 603 -32.24 -14.69 5.27
C ALA A 603 -31.36 -14.93 6.50
N LEU A 604 -31.01 -13.86 7.24
CA LEU A 604 -30.24 -14.00 8.49
C LEU A 604 -31.06 -14.69 9.59
N PHE A 605 -32.37 -14.43 9.65
CA PHE A 605 -33.26 -15.10 10.59
C PHE A 605 -33.33 -16.62 10.32
N ALA A 606 -33.56 -17.02 9.07
CA ALA A 606 -33.58 -18.42 8.66
C ALA A 606 -32.23 -19.12 8.94
N LEU A 607 -31.10 -18.44 8.67
CA LEU A 607 -29.77 -18.93 8.99
C LEU A 607 -29.55 -19.11 10.52
N ALA A 608 -30.09 -18.21 11.34
CA ALA A 608 -30.01 -18.31 12.79
C ALA A 608 -30.85 -19.47 13.34
N VAL A 609 -32.06 -19.69 12.83
CA VAL A 609 -32.89 -20.86 13.18
C VAL A 609 -32.22 -22.17 12.74
N PHE A 610 -31.65 -22.21 11.53
CA PHE A 610 -30.91 -23.38 11.05
C PHE A 610 -29.69 -23.68 11.95
N LYS A 611 -28.89 -22.66 12.31
CA LYS A 611 -27.79 -22.83 13.27
C LYS A 611 -28.26 -23.35 14.63
N LEU A 612 -29.36 -22.80 15.16
CA LEU A 612 -29.93 -23.24 16.44
C LEU A 612 -30.25 -24.74 16.43
N LEU A 613 -30.86 -25.22 15.36
CA LEU A 613 -31.31 -26.61 15.22
C LEU A 613 -30.17 -27.58 14.91
N VAL A 614 -29.18 -27.18 14.12
CA VAL A 614 -28.12 -28.10 13.62
C VAL A 614 -26.83 -28.05 14.45
N SER A 615 -26.48 -26.90 15.06
CA SER A 615 -25.19 -26.73 15.75
C SER A 615 -25.31 -26.50 17.26
N ASP A 616 -26.40 -25.92 17.74
CA ASP A 616 -26.50 -25.53 19.15
C ASP A 616 -27.16 -26.62 20.02
N LEU A 617 -27.92 -27.57 19.42
CA LEU A 617 -28.60 -28.62 20.19
C LEU A 617 -27.64 -29.61 20.84
N ASP A 618 -26.53 -29.99 20.20
CA ASP A 618 -25.68 -31.05 20.72
C ASP A 618 -24.79 -30.59 21.89
N GLY A 619 -24.43 -29.31 21.94
CA GLY A 619 -23.56 -28.74 22.98
C GLY A 619 -24.26 -28.14 24.20
N LEU A 620 -25.56 -27.84 24.12
CA LEU A 620 -26.27 -27.13 25.19
C LEU A 620 -26.86 -28.08 26.25
N ALA A 621 -26.47 -27.86 27.50
CA ALA A 621 -27.13 -28.46 28.67
C ALA A 621 -28.61 -28.06 28.74
N THR A 622 -29.45 -28.94 29.29
CA THR A 622 -30.92 -28.89 29.19
C THR A 622 -31.54 -27.53 29.53
N LEU A 623 -31.08 -26.88 30.61
CA LEU A 623 -31.57 -25.56 31.01
C LEU A 623 -31.30 -24.47 29.96
N TYR A 624 -30.10 -24.42 29.40
CA TYR A 624 -29.75 -23.46 28.35
C TYR A 624 -30.49 -23.74 27.04
N ARG A 625 -30.73 -25.02 26.73
CA ARG A 625 -31.51 -25.45 25.56
C ARG A 625 -32.96 -24.95 25.66
N ILE A 626 -33.59 -25.09 26.83
CA ILE A 626 -34.95 -24.57 27.10
C ILE A 626 -34.98 -23.04 26.96
N ILE A 627 -34.02 -22.32 27.58
CA ILE A 627 -33.95 -20.85 27.51
C ILE A 627 -33.79 -20.37 26.05
N ALA A 628 -32.95 -21.04 25.25
CA ALA A 628 -32.73 -20.70 23.85
C ALA A 628 -34.00 -20.90 22.99
N PHE A 629 -34.68 -22.05 23.12
CA PHE A 629 -35.92 -22.32 22.40
C PHE A 629 -37.04 -21.35 22.77
N ILE A 630 -37.26 -21.06 24.06
CA ILE A 630 -38.29 -20.10 24.51
C ILE A 630 -37.97 -18.70 23.98
N SER A 631 -36.71 -18.25 24.05
CA SER A 631 -36.30 -16.94 23.55
C SER A 631 -36.53 -16.79 22.04
N THR A 632 -36.13 -17.78 21.24
CA THR A 632 -36.35 -17.79 19.79
C THR A 632 -37.84 -17.91 19.44
N GLY A 633 -38.62 -18.68 20.21
CA GLY A 633 -40.06 -18.82 20.04
C GLY A 633 -40.83 -17.51 20.30
N VAL A 634 -40.51 -16.80 21.38
CA VAL A 634 -41.09 -15.47 21.66
C VAL A 634 -40.72 -14.46 20.57
N LEU A 635 -39.46 -14.46 20.11
CA LEU A 635 -39.02 -13.61 19.01
C LEU A 635 -39.72 -13.94 17.68
N LEU A 636 -39.97 -15.23 17.38
CA LEU A 636 -40.79 -15.66 16.23
C LEU A 636 -42.21 -15.10 16.27
N VAL A 637 -42.88 -15.20 17.41
CA VAL A 637 -44.25 -14.69 17.60
C VAL A 637 -44.30 -13.16 17.44
N LEU A 638 -43.34 -12.44 18.04
CA LEU A 638 -43.20 -10.98 17.87
C LEU A 638 -42.95 -10.60 16.41
N GLY A 639 -42.10 -11.35 15.70
CA GLY A 639 -41.84 -11.15 14.27
C GLY A 639 -43.10 -11.34 13.39
N SER A 640 -43.84 -12.42 13.62
CA SER A 640 -45.10 -12.69 12.93
C SER A 640 -46.15 -11.61 13.23
N PHE A 641 -46.28 -11.21 14.49
CA PHE A 641 -47.19 -10.12 14.89
C PHE A 641 -46.86 -8.80 14.20
N VAL A 642 -45.59 -8.40 14.15
CA VAL A 642 -45.13 -7.21 13.43
C VAL A 642 -45.44 -7.31 11.94
N TYR A 643 -45.18 -8.45 11.30
CA TYR A 643 -45.47 -8.63 9.87
C TYR A 643 -46.97 -8.55 9.56
N LEU A 644 -47.82 -9.11 10.42
CA LEU A 644 -49.27 -9.04 10.29
C LEU A 644 -49.80 -7.62 10.55
N THR A 645 -49.29 -6.93 11.56
CA THR A 645 -49.68 -5.53 11.90
C THR A 645 -49.39 -4.57 10.75
N TYR A 646 -48.28 -4.77 10.04
CA TYR A 646 -47.90 -3.94 8.88
C TYR A 646 -48.36 -4.52 7.52
N LYS A 647 -49.21 -5.56 7.49
CA LYS A 647 -49.75 -6.15 6.25
C LYS A 647 -50.33 -5.12 5.26
N PRO A 648 -51.13 -4.11 5.67
CA PRO A 648 -51.67 -3.10 4.73
C PRO A 648 -50.59 -2.25 4.05
N LEU A 649 -49.37 -2.18 4.61
CA LEU A 649 -48.25 -1.45 4.02
C LEU A 649 -47.60 -2.19 2.82
N PHE A 650 -48.11 -3.37 2.46
CA PHE A 650 -47.63 -4.19 1.36
C PHE A 650 -48.70 -4.45 0.27
N GLU A 651 -49.93 -3.93 0.43
CA GLU A 651 -51.09 -4.22 -0.43
C GLU A 651 -51.45 -3.05 -1.38
N THR A 652 -50.47 -2.21 -1.74
CA THR A 652 -50.62 -1.16 -2.76
C THR A 652 -49.59 -1.30 -3.88
N ASP A 653 -49.99 -0.86 -5.08
CA ASP A 653 -49.23 -0.80 -6.36
C ASP A 653 -49.24 -2.08 -7.23
N ASP A 654 -50.38 -2.80 -7.29
CA ASP A 654 -50.63 -3.84 -8.32
C ASP A 654 -52.01 -3.68 -9.04
N HIS A 655 -52.78 -2.63 -8.70
CA HIS A 655 -54.15 -2.39 -9.19
C HIS A 655 -54.41 -0.93 -9.60
N THR A 656 -53.60 -0.40 -10.53
CA THR A 656 -54.00 0.76 -11.36
C THR A 656 -53.48 0.63 -12.78
N ASP A 657 -54.40 0.70 -13.74
CA ASP A 657 -54.25 0.85 -15.19
C ASP A 657 -54.00 -0.43 -16.03
N PRO A 658 -55.07 -0.97 -16.68
CA PRO A 658 -54.97 -1.99 -17.73
C PRO A 658 -54.73 -1.45 -19.15
N ASP A 659 -54.79 -0.14 -19.40
CA ASP A 659 -54.87 0.47 -20.74
C ASP A 659 -53.63 1.34 -21.08
N ARG A 660 -52.43 0.72 -21.13
CA ARG A 660 -51.20 1.31 -21.69
C ARG A 660 -50.25 0.32 -22.38
#